data_AF-A0A9D6AD64-F1
#
_entry.id   AF-A0A9D6AD64-F1
#
_cell.length_a   1.000
_cell.length_b   1.000
_cell.length_c   1.000
_cell.angle_alpha   90.00
_cell.angle_beta   90.00
_cell.angle_gamma   90.00
#
_symmetry.space_group_name_H-M   'P 1'
#
loop_
_entity.id
_entity.type
_entity.pdbx_description
1 polymer ?
#
loop_
_entity_poly.entity_id
_entity_poly.type
_entity_poly.pdbx_seq_one_letter_code
_entity_poly.pdbx_strand_id
1 'polypeptide(L)'
;MDIKRAGRTLPGLLVGAMIFSSPALAQNTDAPSPENDEAASSADAQPPNDQAPNDTAPLIVDRPLTEFPDFGVDWPDLDAPLSGDSATESLTGEEQLQEQTEQTAHDLEMDRRLSGEASGASEDATLRSEAETLAEAAPDPDYQPEDTLAERDYIIRFSGLPIGLSKDFDERFEMLSALEKYKGDEANFAQIKRRAETDRELVERLLQIEGYYDATVRNRFAGAEGKAIAVTITVIPGPQYRLDDITLDGLEKAEGDDPQRFREVFGLQSGDVIDSDAIVEARAKLDLAMAENGYAFARTRQPDLVIDHADQSGDLEIIVTPGGKYVFGAITMQNTELFGPDHTALIARFDEGDLYNQPDVEDLRQALIATGLVSTVDIEPVASETRPGVVDLAVNITPAPLRTISGAVGYGTGEGLRTELSWEHRNLFPPEGMIRLAGVVATQEQSGSITFRRNNYGRRDNVLNGQVRLSNIDTAAYDARTFTLSSSIERQSNLIFQKKWNWSFGLELIASQERGVKGTEQTESREIYFIGALPTTLTYDGSDDLLDPTRGFRLSARLAPEASLQSGSFFYVRSQFDGSAYYPASEKIVIAGRARLASITGAGRNRIAPSRRLYSGGGGSVRGFGYQRIGPRDVNNDPAGGRSLVEFSLEARVRLDMFGGNFGIVPFIDAGNVYSASLPDFDGLRYGAGLGVRYYSDFGPIRVDVGTPINPQPGDSRVAVYVSLGQAF
;
A
#
# COMPACT_ATOMS: atom_id res chain seq x y z
N MET A 1 -21.02 -16.14 -61.91
CA MET A 1 -22.31 -16.20 -62.61
C MET A 1 -23.36 -15.65 -61.66
N ASP A 2 -24.12 -14.69 -62.15
CA ASP A 2 -24.86 -13.68 -61.41
C ASP A 2 -26.29 -14.14 -61.06
N ILE A 3 -26.99 -13.38 -60.19
CA ILE A 3 -28.47 -13.27 -60.01
C ILE A 3 -29.17 -13.94 -58.78
N LYS A 4 -29.46 -13.06 -57.80
CA LYS A 4 -30.73 -12.70 -57.09
C LYS A 4 -31.36 -13.49 -55.90
N ARG A 5 -31.42 -12.72 -54.79
CA ARG A 5 -32.56 -12.27 -53.91
C ARG A 5 -33.46 -13.28 -53.15
N ALA A 6 -33.42 -13.17 -51.82
CA ALA A 6 -34.47 -12.70 -50.88
C ALA A 6 -33.91 -12.89 -49.44
N GLY A 7 -33.97 -12.01 -48.44
CA GLY A 7 -34.99 -11.04 -48.03
C GLY A 7 -35.58 -11.49 -46.69
N ARG A 8 -35.06 -11.02 -45.54
CA ARG A 8 -35.78 -11.06 -44.26
C ARG A 8 -35.32 -9.94 -43.31
N THR A 9 -36.31 -9.16 -42.91
CA THR A 9 -36.31 -7.91 -42.13
C THR A 9 -36.43 -8.19 -40.63
N LEU A 10 -35.70 -7.41 -39.82
CA LEU A 10 -35.89 -7.27 -38.36
C LEU A 10 -37.13 -6.41 -38.03
N PRO A 11 -37.84 -6.65 -36.92
CA PRO A 11 -38.91 -5.77 -36.46
C PRO A 11 -38.36 -4.60 -35.63
N GLY A 12 -38.92 -3.41 -35.87
CA GLY A 12 -38.64 -2.17 -35.14
C GLY A 12 -39.33 -2.12 -33.78
N LEU A 13 -38.66 -1.48 -32.83
CA LEU A 13 -39.15 -1.16 -31.49
C LEU A 13 -39.95 0.17 -31.56
N LEU A 14 -41.24 0.11 -31.20
CA LEU A 14 -42.10 1.28 -31.04
C LEU A 14 -41.80 1.98 -29.70
N VAL A 15 -41.55 3.29 -29.77
CA VAL A 15 -41.50 4.20 -28.61
C VAL A 15 -42.92 4.67 -28.30
N GLY A 16 -43.46 4.24 -27.17
CA GLY A 16 -44.74 4.69 -26.63
C GLY A 16 -44.55 5.88 -25.68
N ALA A 17 -45.12 7.03 -26.05
CA ALA A 17 -45.24 8.20 -25.18
C ALA A 17 -46.34 7.98 -24.13
N MET A 18 -46.05 8.24 -22.86
CA MET A 18 -47.08 8.35 -21.82
C MET A 18 -47.26 9.81 -21.38
N ILE A 19 -48.54 10.19 -21.34
CA ILE A 19 -49.08 11.50 -21.00
C ILE A 19 -49.45 11.50 -19.51
N PHE A 20 -49.21 12.62 -18.84
CA PHE A 20 -49.58 12.89 -17.45
C PHE A 20 -51.11 13.01 -17.26
N SER A 21 -51.61 12.47 -16.14
CA SER A 21 -52.90 12.85 -15.56
C SER A 21 -52.85 12.79 -14.03
N SER A 22 -53.12 13.92 -13.37
CA SER A 22 -53.51 14.00 -11.94
C SER A 22 -55.00 13.62 -11.78
N PRO A 23 -55.48 13.24 -10.57
CA PRO A 23 -56.02 14.27 -9.67
C PRO A 23 -55.93 14.03 -8.13
N ALA A 24 -56.25 15.13 -7.45
CA ALA A 24 -56.50 15.54 -6.05
C ALA A 24 -57.06 14.62 -4.92
N LEU A 25 -56.59 14.95 -3.68
CA LEU A 25 -57.23 15.18 -2.35
C LEU A 25 -58.21 14.18 -1.66
N ALA A 26 -57.85 13.79 -0.40
CA ALA A 26 -58.60 13.92 0.89
C ALA A 26 -57.87 13.10 2.00
N GLN A 27 -57.28 13.69 3.05
CA GLN A 27 -57.77 14.10 4.40
C GLN A 27 -57.90 13.00 5.50
N ASN A 28 -57.26 13.30 6.65
CA ASN A 28 -57.46 12.82 8.05
C ASN A 28 -57.07 11.36 8.42
N THR A 29 -56.56 10.98 9.60
CA THR A 29 -56.34 11.62 10.93
C THR A 29 -55.46 10.72 11.80
N ASP A 30 -54.86 11.33 12.83
CA ASP A 30 -54.49 10.80 14.16
C ASP A 30 -53.32 9.82 14.37
N ALA A 31 -52.32 10.35 15.08
CA ALA A 31 -51.51 9.65 16.08
C ALA A 31 -52.22 9.71 17.45
N PRO A 32 -51.84 8.86 18.43
CA PRO A 32 -50.88 9.35 19.43
C PRO A 32 -49.88 8.30 19.96
N SER A 33 -48.89 8.83 20.69
CA SER A 33 -47.79 8.22 21.45
C SER A 33 -48.21 7.13 22.46
N PRO A 34 -47.20 6.47 23.08
CA PRO A 34 -47.29 6.32 24.53
C PRO A 34 -45.99 6.63 25.31
N GLU A 35 -46.25 6.85 26.59
CA GLU A 35 -45.39 7.16 27.72
C GLU A 35 -44.55 5.97 28.24
N ASN A 36 -43.62 6.34 29.13
CA ASN A 36 -42.74 5.57 30.00
C ASN A 36 -43.43 4.48 30.85
N ASP A 37 -42.66 3.47 31.25
CA ASP A 37 -42.70 2.93 32.62
C ASP A 37 -41.35 2.30 33.02
N GLU A 38 -40.88 2.68 34.22
CA GLU A 38 -39.80 2.06 34.99
C GLU A 38 -40.35 0.90 35.83
N ALA A 39 -39.54 -0.14 36.10
CA ALA A 39 -39.40 -0.78 37.42
C ALA A 39 -38.39 -1.95 37.40
N ALA A 40 -37.80 -2.20 38.58
CA ALA A 40 -36.53 -2.90 38.83
C ALA A 40 -36.67 -4.31 39.45
N SER A 41 -35.49 -4.95 39.67
CA SER A 41 -35.17 -5.95 40.73
C SER A 41 -35.62 -7.40 40.48
N SER A 42 -34.91 -8.51 40.75
CA SER A 42 -33.64 -8.81 41.46
C SER A 42 -33.32 -10.33 41.37
N ALA A 43 -32.02 -10.64 41.50
CA ALA A 43 -31.39 -11.76 42.25
C ALA A 43 -31.30 -13.20 41.70
N ASP A 44 -30.03 -13.62 41.57
CA ASP A 44 -29.36 -14.87 41.96
C ASP A 44 -29.80 -16.25 41.43
N ALA A 45 -28.92 -16.86 40.64
CA ALA A 45 -28.31 -18.16 40.95
C ALA A 45 -27.10 -18.44 40.03
N GLN A 46 -25.94 -18.72 40.62
CA GLN A 46 -24.73 -19.21 39.94
C GLN A 46 -24.51 -20.70 40.28
N PRO A 47 -24.06 -21.54 39.33
CA PRO A 47 -23.31 -22.76 39.63
C PRO A 47 -21.92 -22.74 38.93
N PRO A 48 -21.03 -23.72 39.21
CA PRO A 48 -19.61 -23.48 39.41
C PRO A 48 -18.75 -23.56 38.14
N ASN A 49 -17.56 -22.97 38.32
CA ASN A 49 -16.44 -22.82 37.39
C ASN A 49 -15.79 -24.16 37.03
N ASP A 50 -15.45 -24.35 35.75
CA ASP A 50 -14.28 -25.12 35.28
C ASP A 50 -14.22 -25.04 33.74
N GLN A 51 -13.41 -24.12 33.20
CA GLN A 51 -12.67 -24.27 31.93
C GLN A 51 -11.82 -23.00 31.64
N ALA A 52 -10.60 -23.23 31.17
CA ALA A 52 -9.56 -22.25 30.88
C ALA A 52 -10.00 -21.17 29.86
N PRO A 53 -9.44 -19.93 29.91
CA PRO A 53 -9.84 -18.87 28.99
C PRO A 53 -9.27 -19.12 27.58
N ASN A 54 -10.18 -19.35 26.63
CA ASN A 54 -9.94 -19.14 25.19
C ASN A 54 -10.12 -17.65 24.91
N ASP A 55 -9.03 -16.97 24.55
CA ASP A 55 -9.03 -15.54 24.26
C ASP A 55 -9.24 -15.29 22.75
N THR A 56 -10.49 -15.05 22.35
CA THR A 56 -10.82 -14.47 21.04
C THR A 56 -11.97 -13.48 21.19
N ALA A 57 -11.65 -12.25 21.56
CA ALA A 57 -12.55 -11.10 21.50
C ALA A 57 -12.10 -10.11 20.40
N PRO A 58 -13.02 -9.43 19.68
CA PRO A 58 -12.69 -8.51 18.60
C PRO A 58 -12.06 -7.20 19.09
N LEU A 59 -11.07 -6.71 18.35
CA LEU A 59 -10.30 -5.49 18.63
C LEU A 59 -11.19 -4.23 18.73
N ILE A 60 -11.08 -3.53 19.86
CA ILE A 60 -11.70 -2.22 20.13
C ILE A 60 -10.59 -1.15 20.02
N VAL A 61 -10.83 -0.08 19.25
CA VAL A 61 -9.80 0.84 18.70
C VAL A 61 -9.26 1.89 19.69
N ASP A 62 -9.68 1.90 20.96
CA ASP A 62 -9.27 2.94 21.92
C ASP A 62 -8.68 2.37 23.23
N ARG A 63 -7.50 1.73 23.17
CA ARG A 63 -6.71 1.37 24.37
C ARG A 63 -5.29 1.97 24.35
N PRO A 64 -4.76 2.45 25.49
CA PRO A 64 -3.39 2.98 25.60
C PRO A 64 -2.32 1.88 25.44
N LEU A 65 -1.17 2.27 24.90
CA LEU A 65 -0.04 1.47 24.39
C LEU A 65 0.73 0.58 25.39
N THR A 66 0.18 0.22 26.55
CA THR A 66 0.95 -0.40 27.65
C THR A 66 0.69 -1.88 27.93
N GLU A 67 -0.08 -2.61 27.13
CA GLU A 67 -0.34 -4.04 27.38
C GLU A 67 -0.28 -4.87 26.09
N PHE A 68 0.86 -5.52 25.84
CA PHE A 68 1.03 -6.59 24.85
C PHE A 68 0.61 -7.95 25.47
N PRO A 69 0.14 -8.93 24.67
CA PRO A 69 -0.19 -10.26 25.16
C PRO A 69 1.05 -11.03 25.63
N ASP A 70 0.88 -11.74 26.73
CA ASP A 70 1.89 -12.53 27.46
C ASP A 70 2.29 -13.79 26.67
N PHE A 71 3.57 -13.88 26.30
CA PHE A 71 4.15 -15.09 25.70
C PHE A 71 4.69 -15.95 26.85
N GLY A 72 3.90 -16.94 27.28
CA GLY A 72 4.11 -17.79 28.46
C GLY A 72 5.54 -18.32 28.67
N VAL A 73 6.38 -17.48 29.25
CA VAL A 73 7.70 -17.80 29.79
C VAL A 73 7.67 -17.40 31.25
N ASP A 74 7.72 -18.39 32.14
CA ASP A 74 7.67 -18.18 33.58
C ASP A 74 9.03 -17.64 34.05
N TRP A 75 9.07 -16.37 34.47
CA TRP A 75 10.29 -15.70 34.91
C TRP A 75 10.54 -16.00 36.40
N PRO A 76 11.78 -16.32 36.83
CA PRO A 76 12.07 -16.49 38.24
C PRO A 76 11.97 -15.15 38.99
N ASP A 77 11.30 -15.19 40.14
CA ASP A 77 11.03 -14.06 41.02
C ASP A 77 12.35 -13.45 41.55
N LEU A 78 12.62 -12.19 41.19
CA LEU A 78 13.94 -11.54 41.35
C LEU A 78 14.19 -10.96 42.75
N ASP A 79 13.28 -11.14 43.71
CA ASP A 79 13.39 -10.56 45.04
C ASP A 79 13.74 -11.55 46.17
N ALA A 80 14.13 -12.79 45.86
CA ALA A 80 14.57 -13.75 46.87
C ALA A 80 16.10 -13.69 47.13
N PRO A 81 16.56 -13.51 48.38
CA PRO A 81 17.99 -13.55 48.69
C PRO A 81 18.52 -15.00 48.66
N LEU A 82 19.59 -15.22 47.91
CA LEU A 82 20.31 -16.50 47.83
C LEU A 82 21.11 -16.75 49.12
N SER A 83 20.64 -17.66 49.97
CA SER A 83 21.45 -18.29 51.01
C SER A 83 22.28 -19.42 50.42
N GLY A 84 23.60 -19.33 50.54
CA GLY A 84 24.52 -20.41 50.15
C GLY A 84 24.52 -21.56 51.15
N ASP A 85 24.63 -22.78 50.65
CA ASP A 85 25.57 -23.79 51.16
C ASP A 85 25.62 -24.98 50.19
N SER A 86 26.66 -25.80 50.34
CA SER A 86 26.97 -27.09 49.70
C SER A 86 27.70 -27.07 48.35
N ALA A 87 29.03 -27.18 48.40
CA ALA A 87 29.74 -28.44 48.15
C ALA A 87 31.27 -28.24 48.01
N THR A 88 32.01 -28.51 49.08
CA THR A 88 33.42 -28.93 49.05
C THR A 88 33.49 -30.44 48.90
N GLU A 89 34.25 -30.95 47.93
CA GLU A 89 35.30 -31.99 48.13
C GLU A 89 35.93 -32.45 46.80
N SER A 90 37.24 -32.24 46.68
CA SER A 90 38.30 -33.18 46.21
C SER A 90 39.40 -32.48 45.39
N LEU A 91 40.36 -31.92 46.10
CA LEU A 91 41.69 -31.53 45.61
C LEU A 91 42.60 -32.76 45.64
N THR A 92 43.19 -33.14 44.49
CA THR A 92 44.48 -33.84 44.34
C THR A 92 44.71 -34.12 42.85
N GLY A 93 45.49 -33.26 42.18
CA GLY A 93 45.83 -33.45 40.77
C GLY A 93 46.74 -32.38 40.16
N GLU A 94 46.85 -31.20 40.76
CA GLU A 94 47.54 -30.07 40.14
C GLU A 94 49.05 -29.98 40.40
N GLU A 95 49.63 -30.78 41.30
CA GLU A 95 51.09 -30.76 41.58
C GLU A 95 51.92 -31.73 40.73
N GLN A 96 51.33 -32.45 39.76
CA GLN A 96 52.08 -33.38 38.87
C GLN A 96 52.14 -32.96 37.39
N LEU A 97 51.47 -31.87 36.99
CA LEU A 97 51.46 -31.37 35.60
C LEU A 97 52.42 -30.20 35.36
N GLN A 98 53.01 -29.64 36.41
CA GLN A 98 53.90 -28.47 36.31
C GLN A 98 55.37 -28.82 36.01
N GLU A 99 55.84 -30.04 36.33
CA GLU A 99 57.24 -30.44 36.06
C GLU A 99 57.47 -31.03 34.65
N GLN A 100 56.43 -31.40 33.89
CA GLN A 100 56.59 -31.90 32.50
C GLN A 100 56.51 -30.81 31.42
N THR A 101 56.02 -29.63 31.76
CA THR A 101 55.82 -28.53 30.78
C THR A 101 57.09 -27.69 30.59
N GLU A 102 58.00 -27.64 31.59
CA GLU A 102 59.23 -26.86 31.50
C GLU A 102 60.36 -27.53 30.68
N GLN A 103 60.29 -28.85 30.45
CA GLN A 103 61.33 -29.58 29.72
C GLN A 103 61.09 -29.65 28.20
N THR A 104 59.86 -29.41 27.73
CA THR A 104 59.51 -29.42 26.28
C THR A 104 59.72 -28.05 25.63
N ALA A 105 59.69 -26.97 26.42
CA ALA A 105 59.89 -25.60 25.93
C ALA A 105 61.37 -25.29 25.58
N HIS A 106 62.34 -26.01 26.17
CA HIS A 106 63.77 -25.74 25.97
C HIS A 106 64.35 -26.38 24.69
N ASP A 107 63.69 -27.40 24.11
CA ASP A 107 64.19 -28.09 22.91
C ASP A 107 63.66 -27.50 21.58
N LEU A 108 62.54 -26.76 21.61
CA LEU A 108 61.95 -26.12 20.41
C LEU A 108 62.59 -24.78 20.05
N GLU A 109 63.37 -24.18 20.96
CA GLU A 109 64.00 -22.87 20.75
C GLU A 109 65.35 -22.95 20.01
N MET A 110 65.95 -24.15 19.91
CA MET A 110 67.20 -24.36 19.18
C MET A 110 67.00 -24.60 17.67
N ASP A 111 65.83 -25.06 17.22
CA ASP A 111 65.62 -25.43 15.81
C ASP A 111 65.17 -24.24 14.93
N ARG A 112 64.66 -23.16 15.53
CA ARG A 112 64.26 -21.93 14.80
C ARG A 112 65.41 -21.00 14.43
N ARG A 113 66.64 -21.25 14.87
CA ARG A 113 67.79 -20.38 14.57
C ARG A 113 68.52 -20.68 13.24
N LEU A 114 68.05 -21.62 12.42
CA LEU A 114 68.80 -22.09 11.24
C LEU A 114 68.09 -22.01 9.88
N SER A 115 66.92 -21.40 9.75
CA SER A 115 66.31 -21.14 8.43
C SER A 115 66.01 -19.65 8.25
N GLY A 116 66.93 -18.96 7.59
CA GLY A 116 66.74 -17.58 7.14
C GLY A 116 66.20 -17.55 5.73
N GLU A 117 65.09 -16.85 5.50
CA GLU A 117 64.81 -16.14 4.26
C GLU A 117 63.71 -15.08 4.52
N ALA A 118 64.00 -13.86 4.08
CA ALA A 118 63.24 -12.65 4.35
C ALA A 118 62.89 -11.97 3.03
N SER A 119 61.63 -11.61 2.82
CA SER A 119 61.20 -10.33 2.23
C SER A 119 59.67 -10.24 2.15
N GLY A 120 59.08 -9.26 2.83
CA GLY A 120 57.63 -8.97 2.86
C GLY A 120 57.16 -8.15 4.07
N ALA A 121 58.01 -8.01 5.09
CA ALA A 121 57.63 -7.49 6.41
C ALA A 121 57.53 -5.96 6.55
N SER A 122 57.59 -5.15 5.48
CA SER A 122 57.65 -3.69 5.63
C SER A 122 56.31 -2.96 5.60
N GLU A 123 55.26 -3.50 4.97
CA GLU A 123 53.91 -2.88 5.00
C GLU A 123 53.08 -3.37 6.20
N ASP A 124 53.26 -4.63 6.58
CA ASP A 124 52.57 -5.29 7.70
C ASP A 124 53.05 -4.74 9.07
N ALA A 125 54.31 -4.28 9.15
CA ALA A 125 54.86 -3.68 10.37
C ALA A 125 54.34 -2.26 10.62
N THR A 126 54.08 -1.47 9.58
CA THR A 126 53.50 -0.13 9.71
C THR A 126 52.03 -0.18 10.11
N LEU A 127 51.24 -1.08 9.52
CA LEU A 127 49.83 -1.29 9.91
C LEU A 127 49.71 -1.89 11.32
N ARG A 128 50.62 -2.81 11.71
CA ARG A 128 50.70 -3.29 13.09
C ARG A 128 51.12 -2.20 14.08
N SER A 129 52.03 -1.32 13.71
CA SER A 129 52.46 -0.22 14.60
C SER A 129 51.40 0.86 14.79
N GLU A 130 50.58 1.15 13.76
CA GLU A 130 49.42 2.06 13.88
C GLU A 130 48.26 1.40 14.65
N ALA A 131 48.06 0.09 14.50
CA ALA A 131 47.09 -0.67 15.30
C ALA A 131 47.53 -0.83 16.77
N GLU A 132 48.83 -1.02 17.03
CA GLU A 132 49.40 -1.10 18.39
C GLU A 132 49.39 0.27 19.09
N THR A 133 49.63 1.37 18.37
CA THR A 133 49.53 2.73 18.96
C THR A 133 48.09 3.21 19.17
N LEU A 134 47.10 2.68 18.46
CA LEU A 134 45.68 2.86 18.77
C LEU A 134 45.19 1.91 19.90
N ALA A 135 45.85 0.78 20.11
CA ALA A 135 45.57 -0.16 21.20
C ALA A 135 46.16 0.29 22.56
N GLU A 136 47.15 1.19 22.57
CA GLU A 136 47.82 1.69 23.78
C GLU A 136 47.06 2.82 24.52
N ALA A 137 45.86 3.19 24.06
CA ALA A 137 44.85 3.80 24.93
C ALA A 137 44.02 2.69 25.60
N ALA A 138 44.68 1.84 26.42
CA ALA A 138 44.05 0.69 27.03
C ALA A 138 42.92 1.13 27.98
N PRO A 139 41.64 0.81 27.71
CA PRO A 139 40.57 1.02 28.67
C PRO A 139 40.72 0.02 29.82
N ASP A 140 40.46 0.50 31.03
CA ASP A 140 40.50 -0.28 32.27
C ASP A 140 39.53 -1.48 32.18
N PRO A 141 40.00 -2.74 32.32
CA PRO A 141 39.14 -3.91 32.29
C PRO A 141 38.09 -3.91 33.41
N ASP A 142 38.29 -3.11 34.46
CA ASP A 142 37.38 -2.94 35.59
C ASP A 142 36.88 -1.48 35.75
N TYR A 143 36.62 -0.79 34.63
CA TYR A 143 36.06 0.57 34.70
C TYR A 143 34.79 0.61 35.56
N GLN A 144 34.88 1.31 36.70
CA GLN A 144 33.74 1.75 37.49
C GLN A 144 33.76 3.29 37.54
N PRO A 145 32.67 3.95 37.16
CA PRO A 145 32.58 5.39 37.35
C PRO A 145 32.60 5.73 38.85
N GLU A 146 33.21 6.86 39.20
CA GLU A 146 33.31 7.34 40.60
C GLU A 146 31.96 7.44 41.32
N ASP A 147 30.88 7.66 40.55
CA ASP A 147 29.50 7.59 41.02
C ASP A 147 28.70 6.71 40.05
N THR A 148 28.33 5.52 40.53
CA THR A 148 27.60 4.50 39.76
C THR A 148 26.10 4.74 39.70
N LEU A 149 25.57 5.62 40.56
CA LEU A 149 24.17 6.03 40.60
C LEU A 149 23.92 7.28 39.77
N ALA A 150 24.96 8.07 39.49
CA ALA A 150 24.87 9.22 38.60
C ALA A 150 24.44 8.82 37.19
N GLU A 151 23.45 9.53 36.67
CA GLU A 151 23.00 9.42 35.28
C GLU A 151 24.05 10.00 34.34
N ARG A 152 24.35 9.26 33.28
CA ARG A 152 25.40 9.61 32.32
C ARG A 152 24.98 9.24 30.90
N ASP A 153 25.38 10.08 29.96
CA ASP A 153 25.30 9.76 28.54
C ASP A 153 26.27 8.62 28.18
N TYR A 154 26.05 7.97 27.05
CA TYR A 154 26.96 6.97 26.51
C TYR A 154 27.10 7.05 24.99
N ILE A 155 28.23 6.56 24.50
CA ILE A 155 28.52 6.41 23.07
C ILE A 155 28.85 4.95 22.77
N ILE A 156 28.31 4.44 21.68
CA ILE A 156 28.52 3.05 21.22
C ILE A 156 29.65 3.05 20.21
N ARG A 157 30.57 2.09 20.32
CA ARG A 157 31.65 1.86 19.35
C ARG A 157 31.79 0.37 19.09
N PHE A 158 32.11 0.03 17.86
CA PHE A 158 32.55 -1.30 17.51
C PHE A 158 34.08 -1.34 17.33
N SER A 159 34.67 -2.46 17.69
CA SER A 159 36.07 -2.77 17.39
C SER A 159 36.18 -4.23 16.95
N GLY A 160 36.91 -4.49 15.88
CA GLY A 160 37.15 -5.86 15.39
C GLY A 160 36.00 -6.52 14.64
N LEU A 161 35.01 -5.74 14.17
CA LEU A 161 34.00 -6.29 13.25
C LEU A 161 34.67 -6.81 11.96
N PRO A 162 34.22 -7.95 11.42
CA PRO A 162 34.74 -8.49 10.18
C PRO A 162 34.40 -7.57 8.99
N ILE A 163 35.29 -7.55 7.99
CA ILE A 163 35.09 -6.78 6.76
C ILE A 163 34.14 -7.56 5.85
N GLY A 164 33.10 -6.91 5.33
CA GLY A 164 32.18 -7.51 4.36
C GLY A 164 30.90 -8.11 4.96
N LEU A 165 30.53 -7.72 6.18
CA LEU A 165 29.18 -7.95 6.71
C LEU A 165 28.11 -7.39 5.77
N SER A 166 26.92 -8.00 5.76
CA SER A 166 25.80 -7.50 4.98
C SER A 166 25.38 -6.09 5.45
N LYS A 167 24.75 -5.34 4.55
CA LYS A 167 24.16 -4.04 4.92
C LYS A 167 23.07 -4.19 5.99
N ASP A 168 22.43 -5.34 6.04
CA ASP A 168 21.37 -5.66 6.99
C ASP A 168 21.89 -5.79 8.43
N PHE A 169 23.18 -6.09 8.63
CA PHE A 169 23.77 -6.18 9.96
C PHE A 169 23.61 -4.87 10.74
N ASP A 170 24.02 -3.75 10.14
CA ASP A 170 23.97 -2.42 10.77
C ASP A 170 22.51 -2.01 11.02
N GLU A 171 21.63 -2.21 10.03
CA GLU A 171 20.20 -1.89 10.15
C GLU A 171 19.53 -2.70 11.28
N ARG A 172 19.81 -4.00 11.38
CA ARG A 172 19.25 -4.86 12.44
C ARG A 172 19.82 -4.51 13.80
N PHE A 173 21.12 -4.20 13.89
CA PHE A 173 21.71 -3.74 15.14
C PHE A 173 21.04 -2.44 15.59
N GLU A 174 20.91 -1.44 14.72
CA GLU A 174 20.24 -0.17 15.05
C GLU A 174 18.78 -0.36 15.50
N MET A 175 18.03 -1.27 14.83
CA MET A 175 16.63 -1.54 15.18
C MET A 175 16.45 -2.33 16.48
N LEU A 176 17.34 -3.29 16.77
CA LEU A 176 17.18 -4.25 17.87
C LEU A 176 18.03 -3.93 19.10
N SER A 177 19.04 -3.06 18.97
CA SER A 177 19.95 -2.68 20.05
C SER A 177 19.21 -1.96 21.17
N ALA A 178 19.39 -2.46 22.39
CA ALA A 178 18.92 -1.80 23.60
C ALA A 178 19.69 -0.49 23.86
N LEU A 179 20.96 -0.41 23.47
CA LEU A 179 21.74 0.84 23.58
C LEU A 179 21.28 1.90 22.55
N GLU A 180 20.94 1.54 21.32
CA GLU A 180 20.41 2.52 20.34
C GLU A 180 18.98 2.95 20.69
N LYS A 181 18.11 2.02 21.10
CA LYS A 181 16.72 2.32 21.49
C LYS A 181 16.60 3.38 22.59
N TYR A 182 17.50 3.34 23.58
CA TYR A 182 17.47 4.23 24.75
C TYR A 182 18.62 5.26 24.73
N LYS A 183 19.10 5.61 23.53
CA LYS A 183 20.18 6.57 23.35
C LYS A 183 19.68 7.99 23.65
N GLY A 184 20.34 8.67 24.58
CA GLY A 184 19.95 10.00 25.07
C GLY A 184 19.00 9.99 26.28
N ASP A 185 18.59 8.82 26.76
CA ASP A 185 17.90 8.69 28.04
C ASP A 185 18.90 8.75 29.21
N GLU A 186 18.50 9.40 30.30
CA GLU A 186 19.23 9.38 31.57
C GLU A 186 19.29 7.94 32.10
N ALA A 187 20.51 7.38 32.17
CA ALA A 187 20.73 6.02 32.65
C ALA A 187 21.97 5.96 33.56
N ASN A 188 21.88 5.17 34.62
CA ASN A 188 23.02 4.87 35.48
C ASN A 188 23.90 3.76 34.88
N PHE A 189 25.10 3.57 35.43
CA PHE A 189 26.07 2.61 34.87
C PHE A 189 25.56 1.16 34.84
N ALA A 190 24.78 0.74 35.84
CA ALA A 190 24.23 -0.61 35.89
C ALA A 190 23.20 -0.86 34.78
N GLN A 191 22.38 0.14 34.45
CA GLN A 191 21.44 0.09 33.33
C GLN A 191 22.18 0.03 31.99
N ILE A 192 23.20 0.88 31.79
CA ILE A 192 24.02 0.88 30.57
C ILE A 192 24.72 -0.47 30.39
N LYS A 193 25.31 -1.03 31.46
CA LYS A 193 25.96 -2.34 31.42
C LYS A 193 24.98 -3.45 31.05
N ARG A 194 23.75 -3.42 31.57
CA ARG A 194 22.71 -4.40 31.23
C ARG A 194 22.29 -4.30 29.76
N ARG A 195 22.09 -3.08 29.25
CA ARG A 195 21.79 -2.84 27.82
C ARG A 195 22.91 -3.34 26.92
N ALA A 196 24.17 -3.05 27.29
CA ALA A 196 25.34 -3.53 26.58
C ALA A 196 25.44 -5.07 26.58
N GLU A 197 25.07 -5.72 27.69
CA GLU A 197 25.05 -7.19 27.77
C GLU A 197 24.00 -7.80 26.83
N THR A 198 22.81 -7.22 26.77
CA THR A 198 21.79 -7.58 25.78
C THR A 198 22.31 -7.41 24.34
N ASP A 199 23.02 -6.31 24.09
CA ASP A 199 23.57 -6.02 22.76
C ASP A 199 24.76 -6.92 22.40
N ARG A 200 25.54 -7.40 23.37
CA ARG A 200 26.59 -8.41 23.16
C ARG A 200 25.97 -9.69 22.60
N GLU A 201 24.92 -10.20 23.23
CA GLU A 201 24.20 -11.38 22.76
C GLU A 201 23.53 -11.15 21.41
N LEU A 202 23.03 -9.93 21.16
CA LEU A 202 22.49 -9.56 19.84
C LEU A 202 23.57 -9.64 18.77
N VAL A 203 24.74 -9.04 18.99
CA VAL A 203 25.85 -9.04 18.03
C VAL A 203 26.36 -10.46 17.80
N GLU A 204 26.44 -11.31 18.83
CA GLU A 204 26.77 -12.74 18.65
C GLU A 204 25.77 -13.45 17.73
N ARG A 205 24.46 -13.25 17.95
CA ARG A 205 23.44 -13.83 17.07
C ARG A 205 23.51 -13.29 15.63
N LEU A 206 23.76 -11.99 15.47
CA LEU A 206 23.91 -11.39 14.14
C LEU A 206 25.14 -11.93 13.39
N LEU A 207 26.24 -12.16 14.11
CA LEU A 207 27.45 -12.78 13.55
C LEU A 207 27.23 -14.25 13.19
N GLN A 208 26.44 -14.99 13.98
CA GLN A 208 26.04 -16.37 13.66
C GLN A 208 25.18 -16.45 12.39
N ILE A 209 24.29 -15.49 12.16
CA ILE A 209 23.51 -15.40 10.92
C ILE A 209 24.43 -15.31 9.70
N GLU A 210 25.54 -14.58 9.82
CA GLU A 210 26.56 -14.34 8.78
C GLU A 210 27.66 -15.43 8.73
N GLY A 211 27.49 -16.53 9.49
CA GLY A 211 28.39 -17.69 9.45
C GLY A 211 29.60 -17.64 10.39
N TYR A 212 29.64 -16.72 11.35
CA TYR A 212 30.72 -16.63 12.35
C TYR A 212 30.32 -17.30 13.68
N TYR A 213 30.33 -18.64 13.71
CA TYR A 213 29.88 -19.42 14.87
C TYR A 213 30.85 -19.42 16.07
N ASP A 214 32.13 -19.15 15.83
CA ASP A 214 33.15 -19.00 16.89
C ASP A 214 33.35 -17.55 17.34
N ALA A 215 32.48 -16.63 16.90
CA ALA A 215 32.60 -15.23 17.26
C ALA A 215 32.53 -15.04 18.78
N THR A 216 33.51 -14.32 19.32
CA THR A 216 33.51 -13.91 20.72
C THR A 216 33.28 -12.41 20.79
N VAL A 217 32.22 -11.99 21.47
CA VAL A 217 31.91 -10.57 21.66
C VAL A 217 32.11 -10.19 23.12
N ARG A 218 32.73 -9.04 23.35
CA ARG A 218 33.00 -8.52 24.70
C ARG A 218 32.69 -7.04 24.80
N ASN A 219 32.07 -6.64 25.90
CA ASN A 219 31.87 -5.23 26.19
C ASN A 219 33.06 -4.66 26.96
N ARG A 220 33.54 -3.49 26.54
CA ARG A 220 34.51 -2.68 27.28
C ARG A 220 33.92 -1.31 27.57
N PHE A 221 34.17 -0.80 28.77
CA PHE A 221 33.68 0.50 29.22
C PHE A 221 34.85 1.44 29.48
N ALA A 222 34.72 2.70 29.10
CA ALA A 222 35.71 3.73 29.39
C ALA A 222 35.04 5.09 29.61
N GLY A 223 35.70 5.99 30.34
CA GLY A 223 35.26 7.38 30.41
C GLY A 223 35.48 8.08 29.06
N ALA A 224 34.49 8.86 28.63
CA ALA A 224 34.53 9.68 27.43
C ALA A 224 34.41 11.18 27.79
N GLU A 225 34.61 12.06 26.80
CA GLU A 225 34.43 13.50 26.98
C GLU A 225 33.03 13.85 27.51
N GLY A 226 32.94 14.87 28.36
CA GLY A 226 31.64 15.35 28.86
C GLY A 226 30.98 14.50 29.96
N LYS A 227 31.72 13.63 30.65
CA LYS A 227 31.23 12.64 31.65
C LYS A 227 30.49 11.44 31.06
N ALA A 228 30.42 11.32 29.74
CA ALA A 228 29.82 10.17 29.06
C ALA A 228 30.64 8.88 29.26
N ILE A 229 30.00 7.74 29.04
CA ILE A 229 30.63 6.41 29.06
C ILE A 229 30.75 5.89 27.62
N ALA A 230 31.95 5.55 27.19
CA ALA A 230 32.16 4.82 25.94
C ALA A 230 31.92 3.33 26.16
N VAL A 231 30.90 2.78 25.49
CA VAL A 231 30.64 1.34 25.40
C VAL A 231 31.25 0.84 24.10
N THR A 232 32.35 0.11 24.20
CA THR A 232 33.03 -0.49 23.04
C THR A 232 32.72 -1.98 22.98
N ILE A 233 31.93 -2.38 21.99
CA ILE A 233 31.65 -3.77 21.66
C ILE A 233 32.85 -4.29 20.84
N THR A 234 33.68 -5.10 21.48
CA THR A 234 34.87 -5.70 20.88
C THR A 234 34.51 -7.09 20.36
N VAL A 235 34.65 -7.28 19.05
CA VAL A 235 34.34 -8.51 18.34
C VAL A 235 35.65 -9.19 17.95
N ILE A 236 35.74 -10.49 18.21
CA ILE A 236 36.74 -11.38 17.63
C ILE A 236 35.94 -12.35 16.77
N PRO A 237 35.86 -12.16 15.45
CA PRO A 237 34.89 -12.86 14.61
C PRO A 237 35.18 -14.36 14.45
N GLY A 238 36.44 -14.78 14.57
CA GLY A 238 36.83 -16.15 14.26
C GLY A 238 36.79 -16.45 12.75
N PRO A 239 36.94 -17.73 12.36
CA PRO A 239 36.76 -18.15 10.97
C PRO A 239 35.30 -18.04 10.54
N GLN A 240 35.08 -17.78 9.25
CA GLN A 240 33.74 -17.82 8.66
C GLN A 240 33.48 -19.22 8.10
N TYR A 241 32.38 -19.82 8.51
CA TYR A 241 32.03 -21.20 8.17
C TYR A 241 31.43 -21.30 6.78
N ARG A 242 31.59 -22.47 6.14
CA ARG A 242 31.08 -22.76 4.80
C ARG A 242 30.19 -23.99 4.78
N LEU A 243 29.21 -24.01 3.88
CA LEU A 243 28.38 -25.19 3.64
C LEU A 243 29.25 -26.29 3.04
N ASP A 244 29.24 -27.49 3.60
CA ASP A 244 29.94 -28.65 3.04
C ASP A 244 28.95 -29.55 2.28
N ASP A 245 28.12 -30.31 3.00
CA ASP A 245 27.03 -31.05 2.37
C ASP A 245 25.71 -30.28 2.38
N ILE A 246 24.94 -30.42 1.29
CA ILE A 246 23.61 -29.84 1.16
C ILE A 246 22.66 -30.90 0.62
N THR A 247 21.92 -31.51 1.52
CA THR A 247 21.00 -32.61 1.21
C THR A 247 19.55 -32.11 1.19
N LEU A 248 18.88 -32.27 0.04
CA LEU A 248 17.44 -32.02 -0.13
C LEU A 248 16.68 -33.35 -0.23
N ASP A 249 16.62 -34.10 0.88
CA ASP A 249 16.06 -35.46 0.89
C ASP A 249 14.59 -35.48 0.44
N GLY A 250 14.27 -36.36 -0.52
CA GLY A 250 12.93 -36.51 -1.07
C GLY A 250 12.61 -35.61 -2.27
N LEU A 251 13.50 -34.68 -2.64
CA LEU A 251 13.32 -33.85 -3.84
C LEU A 251 13.32 -34.68 -5.13
N GLU A 252 14.06 -35.77 -5.17
CA GLU A 252 14.14 -36.71 -6.29
C GLU A 252 12.80 -37.40 -6.60
N LYS A 253 11.82 -37.32 -5.69
CA LYS A 253 10.46 -37.85 -5.88
C LYS A 253 9.56 -36.90 -6.67
N ALA A 254 10.02 -35.71 -7.03
CA ALA A 254 9.32 -34.82 -7.95
C ALA A 254 9.33 -35.40 -9.38
N GLU A 255 8.34 -35.01 -10.19
CA GLU A 255 8.06 -35.60 -11.50
C GLU A 255 8.86 -34.95 -12.65
N GLY A 256 9.42 -35.77 -13.53
CA GLY A 256 10.11 -35.29 -14.75
C GLY A 256 11.45 -34.63 -14.42
N ASP A 257 11.73 -33.49 -15.08
CA ASP A 257 12.97 -32.73 -14.91
C ASP A 257 12.94 -31.75 -13.72
N ASP A 258 11.85 -31.76 -12.95
CA ASP A 258 11.63 -30.84 -11.84
C ASP A 258 12.65 -30.97 -10.69
N PRO A 259 13.13 -32.16 -10.27
CA PRO A 259 14.15 -32.24 -9.23
C PRO A 259 15.40 -31.41 -9.56
N GLN A 260 15.84 -31.45 -10.82
CA GLN A 260 16.99 -30.65 -11.26
C GLN A 260 16.65 -29.17 -11.26
N ARG A 261 15.50 -28.78 -11.81
CA ARG A 261 15.05 -27.39 -11.82
C ARG A 261 14.92 -26.81 -10.41
N PHE A 262 14.36 -27.56 -9.48
CA PHE A 262 14.20 -27.15 -8.08
C PHE A 262 15.55 -27.06 -7.36
N ARG A 263 16.50 -27.95 -7.66
CA ARG A 263 17.86 -27.82 -7.15
C ARG A 263 18.56 -26.56 -7.68
N GLU A 264 18.38 -26.24 -8.95
CA GLU A 264 18.89 -25.01 -9.55
C GLU A 264 18.26 -23.75 -8.93
N VAL A 265 16.96 -23.76 -8.64
CA VAL A 265 16.27 -22.64 -7.98
C VAL A 265 16.67 -22.47 -6.51
N PHE A 266 16.93 -23.58 -5.79
CA PHE A 266 17.45 -23.53 -4.42
C PHE A 266 18.79 -22.80 -4.34
N GLY A 267 19.64 -22.94 -5.36
CA GLY A 267 20.76 -22.05 -5.64
C GLY A 267 21.99 -22.23 -4.75
N LEU A 268 21.85 -22.66 -3.50
CA LEU A 268 22.98 -22.88 -2.59
C LEU A 268 23.83 -24.09 -3.01
N GLN A 269 25.15 -23.91 -2.95
CA GLN A 269 26.15 -24.88 -3.34
C GLN A 269 27.14 -25.15 -2.20
N SER A 270 27.73 -26.34 -2.23
CA SER A 270 28.87 -26.67 -1.36
C SER A 270 29.99 -25.65 -1.58
N GLY A 271 30.57 -25.15 -0.49
CA GLY A 271 31.58 -24.10 -0.46
C GLY A 271 31.04 -22.68 -0.28
N ASP A 272 29.73 -22.47 -0.40
CA ASP A 272 29.10 -21.19 -0.09
C ASP A 272 29.31 -20.85 1.39
N VAL A 273 29.39 -19.55 1.70
CA VAL A 273 29.41 -19.09 3.08
C VAL A 273 28.08 -19.45 3.74
N ILE A 274 28.12 -19.91 4.99
CA ILE A 274 26.89 -20.13 5.75
C ILE A 274 26.24 -18.77 6.03
N ASP A 275 25.03 -18.60 5.51
CA ASP A 275 24.17 -17.46 5.76
C ASP A 275 22.77 -17.99 6.08
N SER A 276 22.30 -17.74 7.31
CA SER A 276 21.00 -18.24 7.78
C SER A 276 19.84 -17.61 7.01
N ASP A 277 19.96 -16.36 6.58
CA ASP A 277 18.93 -15.69 5.79
C ASP A 277 18.90 -16.27 4.37
N ALA A 278 20.07 -16.52 3.78
CA ALA A 278 20.17 -17.15 2.47
C ALA A 278 19.57 -18.57 2.48
N ILE A 279 19.74 -19.34 3.55
CA ILE A 279 19.12 -20.68 3.70
C ILE A 279 17.59 -20.58 3.76
N VAL A 280 17.07 -19.64 4.56
CA VAL A 280 15.62 -19.41 4.65
C VAL A 280 15.05 -18.95 3.31
N GLU A 281 15.74 -18.04 2.61
CA GLU A 281 15.35 -17.55 1.29
C GLU A 281 15.39 -18.66 0.23
N ALA A 282 16.44 -19.49 0.22
CA ALA A 282 16.59 -20.63 -0.68
C ALA A 282 15.45 -21.65 -0.48
N ARG A 283 15.10 -21.96 0.77
CA ARG A 283 13.94 -22.79 1.08
C ARG A 283 12.63 -22.18 0.59
N ALA A 284 12.41 -20.88 0.82
CA ALA A 284 11.21 -20.19 0.36
C ALA A 284 11.10 -20.18 -1.18
N LYS A 285 12.22 -19.98 -1.89
CA LYS A 285 12.31 -20.09 -3.35
C LYS A 285 11.95 -21.50 -3.83
N LEU A 286 12.43 -22.52 -3.14
CA LEU A 286 12.10 -23.92 -3.42
C LEU A 286 10.61 -24.21 -3.21
N ASP A 287 10.03 -23.77 -2.07
CA ASP A 287 8.60 -23.92 -1.77
C ASP A 287 7.74 -23.24 -2.85
N LEU A 288 8.07 -22.00 -3.21
CA LEU A 288 7.38 -21.25 -4.26
C LEU A 288 7.50 -21.94 -5.62
N ALA A 289 8.70 -22.41 -5.98
CA ALA A 289 8.92 -23.11 -7.25
C ALA A 289 8.08 -24.38 -7.35
N MET A 290 7.99 -25.18 -6.28
CA MET A 290 7.09 -26.34 -6.27
C MET A 290 5.62 -25.90 -6.42
N ALA A 291 5.22 -24.89 -5.66
CA ALA A 291 3.85 -24.38 -5.65
C ALA A 291 3.41 -23.75 -6.99
N GLU A 292 4.36 -23.24 -7.80
CA GLU A 292 4.12 -22.70 -9.15
C GLU A 292 4.08 -23.77 -10.25
N ASN A 293 4.54 -25.00 -9.97
CA ASN A 293 4.72 -26.07 -10.97
C ASN A 293 3.83 -27.29 -10.72
N GLY A 294 2.67 -27.09 -10.09
CA GLY A 294 1.65 -28.14 -9.95
C GLY A 294 1.65 -28.89 -8.62
N TYR A 295 2.57 -28.62 -7.69
CA TYR A 295 2.70 -29.39 -6.46
C TYR A 295 1.87 -28.79 -5.31
N ALA A 296 0.55 -28.96 -5.36
CA ALA A 296 -0.40 -28.39 -4.40
C ALA A 296 -0.18 -28.82 -2.94
N PHE A 297 0.43 -29.99 -2.73
CA PHE A 297 0.65 -30.58 -1.40
C PHE A 297 2.13 -30.66 -1.03
N ALA A 298 2.99 -29.90 -1.71
CA ALA A 298 4.40 -29.85 -1.39
C ALA A 298 4.63 -29.33 0.03
N ARG A 299 5.58 -29.95 0.74
CA ARG A 299 6.01 -29.52 2.07
C ARG A 299 7.51 -29.64 2.22
N THR A 300 8.15 -28.61 2.76
CA THR A 300 9.53 -28.67 3.25
C THR A 300 9.54 -28.57 4.77
N ARG A 301 10.41 -29.35 5.43
CA ARG A 301 10.65 -29.18 6.87
C ARG A 301 11.55 -27.97 7.13
N GLN A 302 11.66 -27.58 8.40
CA GLN A 302 12.64 -26.58 8.80
C GLN A 302 14.06 -27.08 8.44
N PRO A 303 14.96 -26.18 8.00
CA PRO A 303 16.35 -26.52 7.77
C PRO A 303 17.01 -27.04 9.03
N ASP A 304 17.72 -28.16 8.92
CA ASP A 304 18.60 -28.68 9.96
C ASP A 304 20.04 -28.38 9.54
N LEU A 305 20.72 -27.50 10.29
CA LEU A 305 22.08 -27.07 10.01
C LEU A 305 22.98 -27.52 11.16
N VAL A 306 23.84 -28.50 10.87
CA VAL A 306 24.78 -29.05 11.84
C VAL A 306 26.15 -28.42 11.62
N ILE A 307 26.67 -27.72 12.62
CA ILE A 307 27.96 -27.03 12.56
C ILE A 307 29.09 -27.93 13.07
N ASP A 308 30.12 -28.10 12.25
CA ASP A 308 31.37 -28.75 12.64
C ASP A 308 32.46 -27.71 12.91
N HIS A 309 32.77 -27.50 14.20
CA HIS A 309 33.79 -26.55 14.62
C HIS A 309 35.23 -26.99 14.32
N ALA A 310 35.48 -28.28 14.07
CA ALA A 310 36.81 -28.77 13.72
C ALA A 310 37.14 -28.51 12.25
N ASP A 311 36.17 -28.76 11.36
CA ASP A 311 36.32 -28.57 9.91
C ASP A 311 35.88 -27.18 9.43
N GLN A 312 35.34 -26.35 10.33
CA GLN A 312 34.83 -25.01 10.04
C GLN A 312 33.76 -25.01 8.94
N SER A 313 32.92 -26.04 8.98
CA SER A 313 31.89 -26.31 7.97
C SER A 313 30.52 -26.52 8.61
N GLY A 314 29.49 -26.56 7.77
CA GLY A 314 28.14 -26.92 8.20
C GLY A 314 27.42 -27.77 7.16
N ASP A 315 26.75 -28.81 7.63
CA ASP A 315 25.94 -29.70 6.82
C ASP A 315 24.47 -29.26 6.90
N LEU A 316 23.86 -29.03 5.74
CA LEU A 316 22.48 -28.55 5.63
C LEU A 316 21.57 -29.66 5.11
N GLU A 317 20.61 -30.08 5.91
CA GLU A 317 19.56 -31.02 5.52
C GLU A 317 18.19 -30.32 5.48
N ILE A 318 17.48 -30.48 4.35
CA ILE A 318 16.08 -30.07 4.23
C ILE A 318 15.27 -31.23 3.65
N ILE A 319 14.33 -31.74 4.43
CA ILE A 319 13.45 -32.82 3.98
C ILE A 319 12.29 -32.24 3.16
N VAL A 320 12.20 -32.67 1.90
CA VAL A 320 11.24 -32.25 0.89
C VAL A 320 10.23 -33.37 0.63
N THR A 321 8.95 -33.03 0.66
CA THR A 321 7.84 -33.91 0.27
C THR A 321 7.09 -33.25 -0.88
N PRO A 322 7.37 -33.57 -2.15
CA PRO A 322 6.75 -32.88 -3.29
C PRO A 322 5.23 -33.06 -3.39
N GLY A 323 4.70 -34.21 -2.97
CA GLY A 323 3.25 -34.43 -2.91
C GLY A 323 2.54 -34.68 -4.25
N GLY A 324 3.27 -34.81 -5.37
CA GLY A 324 2.73 -35.11 -6.71
C GLY A 324 2.20 -33.88 -7.46
N LYS A 325 2.05 -34.00 -8.80
CA LYS A 325 1.51 -32.91 -9.64
C LYS A 325 0.00 -32.96 -9.78
N TYR A 326 -0.62 -31.79 -9.74
CA TYR A 326 -2.05 -31.60 -9.86
C TYR A 326 -2.43 -30.54 -10.89
N VAL A 327 -3.62 -30.71 -11.46
CA VAL A 327 -4.34 -29.67 -12.19
C VAL A 327 -5.53 -29.18 -11.37
N PHE A 328 -5.95 -27.93 -11.58
CA PHE A 328 -7.13 -27.36 -10.92
C PHE A 328 -8.38 -28.16 -11.26
N GLY A 329 -9.16 -28.45 -10.22
CA GLY A 329 -10.47 -29.10 -10.27
C GLY A 329 -11.61 -28.11 -10.07
N ALA A 330 -12.69 -28.61 -9.47
CA ALA A 330 -13.87 -27.80 -9.19
C ALA A 330 -13.67 -26.92 -7.94
N ILE A 331 -14.29 -25.75 -7.94
CA ILE A 331 -14.44 -24.93 -6.74
C ILE A 331 -15.67 -25.42 -5.98
N THR A 332 -15.52 -25.69 -4.69
CA THR A 332 -16.61 -26.13 -3.82
C THR A 332 -16.80 -25.15 -2.68
N MET A 333 -18.05 -24.89 -2.29
CA MET A 333 -18.39 -23.94 -1.23
C MET A 333 -19.50 -24.51 -0.37
N GLN A 334 -19.35 -24.40 0.96
CA GLN A 334 -20.40 -24.80 1.90
C GLN A 334 -21.46 -23.70 2.06
N ASN A 335 -21.03 -22.45 2.25
CA ASN A 335 -21.91 -21.29 2.34
C ASN A 335 -22.00 -20.59 0.97
N THR A 336 -23.21 -20.46 0.44
CA THR A 336 -23.49 -19.81 -0.85
C THR A 336 -24.45 -18.62 -0.75
N GLU A 337 -24.69 -18.10 0.47
CA GLU A 337 -25.64 -17.01 0.71
C GLU A 337 -25.25 -15.70 -0.01
N LEU A 338 -23.94 -15.41 -0.08
CA LEU A 338 -23.44 -14.21 -0.76
C LEU A 338 -23.32 -14.42 -2.27
N PHE A 339 -22.70 -15.53 -2.66
CA PHE A 339 -22.46 -15.98 -4.02
C PHE A 339 -22.04 -17.46 -4.00
N GLY A 340 -22.22 -18.14 -5.13
CA GLY A 340 -21.88 -19.57 -5.28
C GLY A 340 -20.58 -19.82 -6.06
N PRO A 341 -20.21 -21.10 -6.24
CA PRO A 341 -18.98 -21.50 -6.92
C PRO A 341 -18.78 -20.92 -8.32
N ASP A 342 -19.85 -20.79 -9.11
CA ASP A 342 -19.77 -20.22 -10.47
C ASP A 342 -19.28 -18.77 -10.46
N HIS A 343 -19.68 -17.99 -9.46
CA HIS A 343 -19.25 -16.61 -9.31
C HIS A 343 -17.80 -16.53 -8.84
N THR A 344 -17.41 -17.45 -7.94
CA THR A 344 -16.01 -17.60 -7.50
C THR A 344 -15.11 -17.99 -8.68
N ALA A 345 -15.55 -18.91 -9.53
CA ALA A 345 -14.84 -19.31 -10.75
C ALA A 345 -14.73 -18.15 -11.76
N LEU A 346 -15.77 -17.32 -11.89
CA LEU A 346 -15.73 -16.12 -12.74
C LEU A 346 -14.68 -15.08 -12.29
N ILE A 347 -14.33 -15.08 -11.00
CA ILE A 347 -13.29 -14.23 -10.42
C ILE A 347 -11.89 -14.87 -10.56
N ALA A 348 -11.79 -16.20 -10.57
CA ALA A 348 -10.53 -16.93 -10.69
C ALA A 348 -9.76 -16.59 -11.99
N ARG A 349 -8.43 -16.78 -11.95
CA ARG A 349 -7.52 -16.61 -13.12
C ARG A 349 -7.19 -17.92 -13.83
N PHE A 350 -7.66 -19.02 -13.29
CA PHE A 350 -7.46 -20.37 -13.80
C PHE A 350 -8.81 -20.96 -14.18
N ASP A 351 -8.77 -21.89 -15.12
CA ASP A 351 -9.88 -22.75 -15.49
C ASP A 351 -9.63 -24.18 -14.98
N GLU A 352 -10.70 -24.98 -14.91
CA GLU A 352 -10.57 -26.40 -14.57
C GLU A 352 -9.71 -27.12 -15.63
N GLY A 353 -8.70 -27.87 -15.17
CA GLY A 353 -7.72 -28.57 -16.00
C GLY A 353 -6.41 -27.82 -16.22
N ASP A 354 -6.31 -26.54 -15.85
CA ASP A 354 -5.03 -25.82 -15.84
C ASP A 354 -4.08 -26.42 -14.78
N LEU A 355 -2.77 -26.35 -15.02
CA LEU A 355 -1.77 -26.80 -14.03
C LEU A 355 -1.94 -26.01 -12.73
N TYR A 356 -1.94 -26.69 -11.58
CA TYR A 356 -2.07 -26.02 -10.30
C TYR A 356 -0.94 -24.99 -10.09
N ASN A 357 -1.33 -23.80 -9.65
CA ASN A 357 -0.41 -22.71 -9.36
C ASN A 357 -0.88 -21.96 -8.11
N GLN A 358 -0.10 -22.04 -7.02
CA GLN A 358 -0.45 -21.41 -5.73
C GLN A 358 -0.66 -19.89 -5.82
N PRO A 359 0.19 -19.10 -6.53
CA PRO A 359 -0.08 -17.69 -6.79
C PRO A 359 -1.49 -17.38 -7.34
N ASP A 360 -2.05 -18.24 -8.19
CA ASP A 360 -3.41 -18.03 -8.71
C ASP A 360 -4.51 -18.27 -7.65
N VAL A 361 -4.28 -19.19 -6.71
CA VAL A 361 -5.16 -19.41 -5.54
C VAL A 361 -5.12 -18.20 -4.61
N GLU A 362 -3.93 -17.65 -4.39
CA GLU A 362 -3.71 -16.46 -3.58
C GLU A 362 -4.34 -15.22 -4.23
N ASP A 363 -4.21 -15.05 -5.55
CA ASP A 363 -4.89 -14.00 -6.31
C ASP A 363 -6.43 -14.12 -6.22
N LEU A 364 -6.97 -15.35 -6.28
CA LEU A 364 -8.40 -15.59 -6.04
C LEU A 364 -8.81 -15.17 -4.61
N ARG A 365 -8.04 -15.56 -3.59
CA ARG A 365 -8.29 -15.17 -2.19
C ARG A 365 -8.34 -13.65 -2.04
N GLN A 366 -7.35 -12.94 -2.58
CA GLN A 366 -7.29 -11.49 -2.55
C GLN A 366 -8.44 -10.84 -3.33
N ALA A 367 -8.80 -11.39 -4.50
CA ALA A 367 -9.90 -10.88 -5.31
C ALA A 367 -11.26 -11.05 -4.62
N LEU A 368 -11.48 -12.17 -3.91
CA LEU A 368 -12.69 -12.39 -3.11
C LEU A 368 -12.79 -11.39 -1.95
N ILE A 369 -11.70 -11.16 -1.22
CA ILE A 369 -11.64 -10.11 -0.17
C ILE A 369 -11.90 -8.72 -0.77
N ALA A 370 -11.33 -8.43 -1.94
CA ALA A 370 -11.49 -7.16 -2.65
C ALA A 370 -12.94 -6.86 -3.07
N THR A 371 -13.84 -7.85 -3.12
CA THR A 371 -15.28 -7.61 -3.32
C THR A 371 -15.89 -6.80 -2.17
N GLY A 372 -15.28 -6.83 -0.98
CA GLY A 372 -15.79 -6.22 0.23
C GLY A 372 -17.05 -6.89 0.80
N LEU A 373 -17.44 -8.06 0.25
CA LEU A 373 -18.57 -8.87 0.72
C LEU A 373 -18.19 -9.87 1.81
N VAL A 374 -16.90 -10.19 1.92
CA VAL A 374 -16.34 -11.20 2.83
C VAL A 374 -15.25 -10.56 3.68
N SER A 375 -15.18 -10.92 4.96
CA SER A 375 -14.13 -10.47 5.88
C SER A 375 -12.94 -11.44 5.89
N THR A 376 -13.23 -12.72 5.68
CA THR A 376 -12.25 -13.80 5.71
C THR A 376 -12.57 -14.76 4.58
N VAL A 377 -11.52 -15.23 3.91
CA VAL A 377 -11.58 -16.24 2.86
C VAL A 377 -10.53 -17.28 3.18
N ASP A 378 -10.97 -18.51 3.29
CA ASP A 378 -10.14 -19.69 3.48
C ASP A 378 -10.29 -20.58 2.24
N ILE A 379 -9.18 -20.92 1.60
CA ILE A 379 -9.16 -21.72 0.38
C ILE A 379 -8.22 -22.89 0.62
N GLU A 380 -8.79 -24.07 0.76
CA GLU A 380 -8.05 -25.30 0.99
C GLU A 380 -8.00 -26.14 -0.30
N PRO A 381 -6.80 -26.48 -0.82
CA PRO A 381 -6.69 -27.49 -1.87
C PRO A 381 -7.04 -28.87 -1.31
N VAL A 382 -7.95 -29.58 -1.98
CA VAL A 382 -8.40 -30.92 -1.61
C VAL A 382 -8.24 -31.85 -2.80
N ALA A 383 -7.44 -32.91 -2.64
CA ALA A 383 -7.25 -33.89 -3.71
C ALA A 383 -8.58 -34.57 -4.05
N SER A 384 -8.94 -34.62 -5.33
CA SER A 384 -10.21 -35.17 -5.77
C SER A 384 -10.23 -36.70 -5.58
N GLU A 385 -11.18 -37.22 -4.80
CA GLU A 385 -11.31 -38.67 -4.57
C GLU A 385 -11.65 -39.46 -5.85
N THR A 386 -12.32 -38.80 -6.79
CA THR A 386 -12.85 -39.44 -8.01
C THR A 386 -11.93 -39.27 -9.22
N ARG A 387 -11.01 -38.30 -9.18
CA ARG A 387 -10.15 -37.91 -10.30
C ARG A 387 -8.69 -37.77 -9.83
N PRO A 388 -7.88 -38.83 -9.98
CA PRO A 388 -6.46 -38.77 -9.66
C PRO A 388 -5.75 -37.64 -10.42
N GLY A 389 -4.87 -36.89 -9.73
CA GLY A 389 -4.14 -35.76 -10.31
C GLY A 389 -4.97 -34.46 -10.45
N VAL A 390 -6.18 -34.42 -9.89
CA VAL A 390 -7.01 -33.20 -9.84
C VAL A 390 -7.15 -32.72 -8.40
N VAL A 391 -7.02 -31.41 -8.19
CA VAL A 391 -7.20 -30.77 -6.89
C VAL A 391 -8.39 -29.82 -6.93
N ASP A 392 -9.46 -30.18 -6.21
CA ASP A 392 -10.62 -29.33 -6.03
C ASP A 392 -10.28 -28.26 -4.96
N LEU A 393 -10.87 -27.07 -5.05
CA LEU A 393 -10.64 -25.99 -4.08
C LEU A 393 -11.85 -25.84 -3.17
N ALA A 394 -11.69 -26.14 -1.88
CA ALA A 394 -12.70 -25.90 -0.87
C ALA A 394 -12.61 -24.45 -0.40
N VAL A 395 -13.59 -23.63 -0.80
CA VAL A 395 -13.64 -22.21 -0.49
C VAL A 395 -14.66 -21.96 0.61
N ASN A 396 -14.17 -21.53 1.77
CA ASN A 396 -14.96 -21.13 2.92
C ASN A 396 -14.90 -19.61 3.06
N ILE A 397 -16.06 -18.97 3.17
CA ILE A 397 -16.16 -17.51 3.28
C ILE A 397 -16.94 -17.08 4.52
N THR A 398 -16.46 -16.04 5.16
CA THR A 398 -17.15 -15.35 6.26
C THR A 398 -17.69 -14.01 5.76
N PRO A 399 -19.02 -13.77 5.80
CA PRO A 399 -19.60 -12.50 5.36
C PRO A 399 -19.09 -11.29 6.13
N ALA A 400 -18.75 -10.21 5.40
CA ALA A 400 -18.49 -8.90 5.97
C ALA A 400 -19.79 -8.12 6.21
N PRO A 401 -19.79 -7.08 7.07
CA PRO A 401 -20.92 -6.17 7.19
C PRO A 401 -21.31 -5.54 5.84
N LEU A 402 -22.52 -5.87 5.36
CA LEU A 402 -22.98 -5.50 4.02
C LEU A 402 -23.46 -4.05 3.91
N ARG A 403 -23.63 -3.35 5.04
CA ARG A 403 -24.23 -2.02 5.09
C ARG A 403 -23.24 -1.01 5.65
N THR A 404 -23.12 0.12 4.98
CA THR A 404 -22.24 1.20 5.42
C THR A 404 -23.00 2.53 5.39
N ILE A 405 -22.85 3.31 6.45
CA ILE A 405 -23.27 4.71 6.49
C ILE A 405 -21.99 5.54 6.52
N SER A 406 -21.92 6.56 5.66
CA SER A 406 -20.76 7.44 5.56
C SER A 406 -21.20 8.88 5.52
N GLY A 407 -20.40 9.76 6.15
CA GLY A 407 -20.58 11.20 6.10
C GLY A 407 -19.25 11.88 5.79
N ALA A 408 -19.29 12.92 4.97
CA ALA A 408 -18.13 13.73 4.62
C ALA A 408 -18.46 15.22 4.69
N VAL A 409 -17.49 16.03 5.14
CA VAL A 409 -17.58 17.49 5.19
C VAL A 409 -16.31 18.07 4.58
N GLY A 410 -16.45 19.06 3.71
CA GLY A 410 -15.35 19.72 3.02
C GLY A 410 -15.58 21.22 2.86
N TYR A 411 -14.50 21.98 2.71
CA TYR A 411 -14.54 23.41 2.46
C TYR A 411 -13.51 23.79 1.39
N GLY A 412 -13.94 24.55 0.38
CA GLY A 412 -13.09 25.05 -0.70
C GLY A 412 -13.24 26.55 -0.88
N THR A 413 -12.13 27.27 -1.08
CA THR A 413 -12.17 28.70 -1.38
C THR A 413 -12.82 28.92 -2.75
N GLY A 414 -13.98 29.56 -2.79
CA GLY A 414 -14.75 29.77 -4.02
C GLY A 414 -15.80 28.69 -4.31
N GLU A 415 -15.77 27.55 -3.63
CA GLU A 415 -16.79 26.48 -3.71
C GLU A 415 -17.69 26.45 -2.47
N GLY A 416 -17.18 26.89 -1.31
CA GLY A 416 -17.91 26.97 -0.04
C GLY A 416 -17.87 25.67 0.77
N LEU A 417 -18.84 25.52 1.67
CA LEU A 417 -19.02 24.32 2.50
C LEU A 417 -19.75 23.24 1.68
N ARG A 418 -19.31 21.99 1.80
CA ARG A 418 -19.93 20.81 1.20
C ARG A 418 -20.08 19.71 2.25
N THR A 419 -21.29 19.16 2.35
CA THR A 419 -21.58 18.00 3.20
C THR A 419 -22.21 16.91 2.35
N GLU A 420 -21.78 15.66 2.55
CA GLU A 420 -22.34 14.48 1.91
C GLU A 420 -22.71 13.44 2.96
N LEU A 421 -23.86 12.81 2.79
CA LEU A 421 -24.29 11.65 3.56
C LEU A 421 -24.65 10.54 2.59
N SER A 422 -24.21 9.31 2.86
CA SER A 422 -24.57 8.17 2.05
C SER A 422 -24.85 6.91 2.86
N TRP A 423 -25.77 6.10 2.35
CA TRP A 423 -26.03 4.74 2.81
C TRP A 423 -25.78 3.78 1.65
N GLU A 424 -25.07 2.70 1.93
CA GLU A 424 -24.71 1.68 0.97
C GLU A 424 -25.12 0.30 1.46
N HIS A 425 -25.63 -0.54 0.56
CA HIS A 425 -25.78 -1.96 0.74
C HIS A 425 -25.01 -2.70 -0.36
N ARG A 426 -23.90 -3.37 0.00
CA ARG A 426 -22.91 -3.93 -0.93
C ARG A 426 -23.42 -5.10 -1.79
N ASN A 427 -24.42 -5.84 -1.30
CA ASN A 427 -24.95 -7.01 -1.99
C ASN A 427 -26.50 -7.05 -1.98
N LEU A 428 -27.17 -5.93 -2.28
CA LEU A 428 -28.64 -5.90 -2.27
C LEU A 428 -29.25 -6.72 -3.42
N PHE A 429 -28.52 -6.84 -4.52
CA PHE A 429 -28.86 -7.70 -5.66
C PHE A 429 -27.74 -8.71 -5.91
N PRO A 430 -27.74 -9.87 -5.22
CA PRO A 430 -26.66 -10.84 -5.35
C PRO A 430 -26.48 -11.43 -6.76
N PRO A 431 -25.26 -11.84 -7.12
CA PRO A 431 -23.98 -11.47 -6.49
C PRO A 431 -23.50 -10.05 -6.85
N GLU A 432 -22.84 -9.40 -5.90
CA GLU A 432 -22.11 -8.10 -5.99
C GLU A 432 -22.93 -6.89 -6.46
N GLY A 433 -24.26 -6.97 -6.46
CA GLY A 433 -25.13 -5.85 -6.81
C GLY A 433 -25.30 -4.88 -5.64
N MET A 434 -24.43 -3.88 -5.59
CA MET A 434 -24.44 -2.79 -4.63
C MET A 434 -25.51 -1.74 -4.99
N ILE A 435 -26.19 -1.23 -3.96
CA ILE A 435 -26.99 0.00 -4.05
C ILE A 435 -26.44 1.04 -3.08
N ARG A 436 -26.23 2.25 -3.59
CA ARG A 436 -25.83 3.43 -2.80
C ARG A 436 -26.83 4.55 -2.98
N LEU A 437 -27.32 5.08 -1.86
CA LEU A 437 -28.11 6.30 -1.77
C LEU A 437 -27.21 7.39 -1.23
N ALA A 438 -27.08 8.51 -1.93
CA ALA A 438 -26.24 9.62 -1.50
C ALA A 438 -26.97 10.95 -1.63
N GLY A 439 -26.85 11.79 -0.61
CA GLY A 439 -27.35 13.16 -0.57
C GLY A 439 -26.20 14.13 -0.33
N VAL A 440 -26.15 15.18 -1.13
CA VAL A 440 -25.14 16.25 -1.05
C VAL A 440 -25.85 17.56 -0.79
N VAL A 441 -25.36 18.29 0.21
CA VAL A 441 -25.75 19.67 0.50
C VAL A 441 -24.48 20.51 0.56
N ALA A 442 -24.29 21.35 -0.44
CA ALA A 442 -23.17 22.27 -0.56
C ALA A 442 -23.66 23.70 -0.85
N THR A 443 -22.76 24.67 -0.70
CA THR A 443 -23.05 26.08 -1.00
C THR A 443 -23.54 26.29 -2.44
N GLN A 444 -22.96 25.57 -3.41
CA GLN A 444 -23.26 25.71 -4.84
C GLN A 444 -23.98 24.49 -5.45
N GLU A 445 -24.21 23.42 -4.68
CA GLU A 445 -24.84 22.19 -5.17
C GLU A 445 -25.76 21.60 -4.10
N GLN A 446 -26.95 21.18 -4.51
CA GLN A 446 -27.75 20.23 -3.76
C GLN A 446 -28.09 19.07 -4.67
N SER A 447 -27.79 17.84 -4.28
CA SER A 447 -28.07 16.67 -5.11
C SER A 447 -28.45 15.44 -4.32
N GLY A 448 -29.22 14.57 -4.97
CA GLY A 448 -29.57 13.24 -4.49
C GLY A 448 -29.34 12.23 -5.60
N SER A 449 -28.76 11.08 -5.26
CA SER A 449 -28.49 10.03 -6.23
C SER A 449 -28.75 8.64 -5.71
N ILE A 450 -29.17 7.77 -6.62
CA ILE A 450 -29.27 6.32 -6.45
C ILE A 450 -28.29 5.72 -7.44
N THR A 451 -27.33 4.95 -6.93
CA THR A 451 -26.33 4.28 -7.75
C THR A 451 -26.47 2.77 -7.56
N PHE A 452 -26.54 2.05 -8.67
CA PHE A 452 -26.36 0.62 -8.75
C PHE A 452 -24.97 0.34 -9.29
N ARG A 453 -24.23 -0.55 -8.63
CA ARG A 453 -22.92 -1.01 -9.08
C ARG A 453 -22.86 -2.51 -8.95
N ARG A 454 -22.45 -3.20 -10.01
CA ARG A 454 -22.17 -4.62 -9.99
C ARG A 454 -20.77 -4.88 -10.48
N ASN A 455 -19.89 -5.26 -9.56
CA ASN A 455 -18.55 -5.69 -9.86
C ASN A 455 -18.56 -7.10 -10.46
N ASN A 456 -17.48 -7.47 -11.15
CA ASN A 456 -17.32 -8.76 -11.84
C ASN A 456 -18.51 -9.13 -12.76
N TYR A 457 -19.06 -8.14 -13.48
CA TYR A 457 -20.22 -8.35 -14.35
C TYR A 457 -19.85 -9.08 -15.64
N GLY A 458 -20.19 -10.37 -15.70
CA GLY A 458 -19.98 -11.26 -16.85
C GLY A 458 -18.52 -11.64 -17.11
N ARG A 459 -17.58 -10.98 -16.43
CA ARG A 459 -16.14 -11.26 -16.43
C ARG A 459 -15.51 -10.56 -15.23
N ARG A 460 -14.45 -11.14 -14.67
CA ARG A 460 -13.59 -10.49 -13.66
C ARG A 460 -13.26 -9.04 -14.05
N ASP A 461 -13.29 -8.15 -13.06
CA ASP A 461 -12.95 -6.72 -13.15
C ASP A 461 -13.85 -5.83 -14.03
N ASN A 462 -14.84 -6.41 -14.71
CA ASN A 462 -15.85 -5.61 -15.39
C ASN A 462 -16.87 -5.12 -14.38
N VAL A 463 -17.21 -3.84 -14.44
CA VAL A 463 -18.17 -3.21 -13.54
C VAL A 463 -19.33 -2.67 -14.38
N LEU A 464 -20.54 -3.08 -14.04
CA LEU A 464 -21.76 -2.48 -14.54
C LEU A 464 -22.24 -1.42 -13.56
N ASN A 465 -22.43 -0.20 -14.04
CA ASN A 465 -22.97 0.91 -13.26
C ASN A 465 -24.32 1.36 -13.84
N GLY A 466 -25.19 1.81 -12.94
CA GLY A 466 -26.42 2.53 -13.26
C GLY A 466 -26.61 3.64 -12.24
N GLN A 467 -27.05 4.82 -12.67
CA GLN A 467 -27.26 5.95 -11.77
C GLN A 467 -28.50 6.74 -12.17
N VAL A 468 -29.25 7.14 -11.16
CA VAL A 468 -30.27 8.19 -11.23
C VAL A 468 -29.82 9.33 -10.33
N ARG A 469 -29.76 10.55 -10.85
CA ARG A 469 -29.35 11.74 -10.08
C ARG A 469 -30.29 12.90 -10.34
N LEU A 470 -30.68 13.57 -9.26
CA LEU A 470 -31.34 14.86 -9.26
C LEU A 470 -30.37 15.89 -8.67
N SER A 471 -30.24 17.05 -9.30
CA SER A 471 -29.34 18.09 -8.81
C SER A 471 -29.83 19.49 -9.11
N ASN A 472 -29.52 20.40 -8.19
CA ASN A 472 -29.65 21.84 -8.33
C ASN A 472 -28.24 22.44 -8.14
N ILE A 473 -27.69 23.05 -9.18
CA ILE A 473 -26.37 23.66 -9.18
C ILE A 473 -26.55 25.16 -9.40
N ASP A 474 -25.99 25.97 -8.51
CA ASP A 474 -26.02 27.43 -8.57
C ASP A 474 -24.60 27.96 -8.43
N THR A 475 -24.03 28.38 -9.56
CA THR A 475 -22.65 28.89 -9.66
C THR A 475 -22.66 30.25 -10.34
N ALA A 476 -21.54 30.97 -10.25
CA ALA A 476 -21.37 32.21 -11.02
C ALA A 476 -21.49 31.98 -12.54
N ALA A 477 -21.16 30.79 -13.04
CA ALA A 477 -21.19 30.47 -14.46
C ALA A 477 -22.59 30.11 -14.99
N TYR A 478 -23.38 29.40 -14.18
CA TYR A 478 -24.71 28.95 -14.54
C TYR A 478 -25.52 28.47 -13.33
N ASP A 479 -26.83 28.45 -13.53
CA ASP A 479 -27.85 27.88 -12.64
C ASP A 479 -28.58 26.76 -13.39
N ALA A 480 -28.52 25.53 -12.88
CA ALA A 480 -29.03 24.33 -13.54
C ALA A 480 -29.80 23.42 -12.58
N ARG A 481 -31.01 23.02 -12.99
CA ARG A 481 -31.79 21.96 -12.36
C ARG A 481 -31.83 20.75 -13.27
N THR A 482 -31.18 19.67 -12.86
CA THR A 482 -30.84 18.56 -13.74
C THR A 482 -31.35 17.24 -13.19
N PHE A 483 -32.04 16.49 -14.03
CA PHE A 483 -32.26 15.05 -13.88
C PHE A 483 -31.35 14.29 -14.84
N THR A 484 -30.60 13.34 -14.31
CA THR A 484 -29.68 12.49 -15.07
C THR A 484 -30.03 11.02 -14.83
N LEU A 485 -30.11 10.26 -15.91
CA LEU A 485 -30.14 8.80 -15.92
C LEU A 485 -28.93 8.32 -16.72
N SER A 486 -28.07 7.50 -16.12
CA SER A 486 -26.89 6.98 -16.79
C SER A 486 -26.65 5.51 -16.51
N SER A 487 -25.99 4.83 -17.44
CA SER A 487 -25.51 3.46 -17.25
C SER A 487 -24.21 3.27 -18.04
N SER A 488 -23.27 2.51 -17.48
CA SER A 488 -22.00 2.25 -18.13
C SER A 488 -21.46 0.87 -17.77
N ILE A 489 -20.67 0.31 -18.68
CA ILE A 489 -19.81 -0.83 -18.41
C ILE A 489 -18.36 -0.35 -18.49
N GLU A 490 -17.55 -0.75 -17.51
CA GLU A 490 -16.18 -0.29 -17.39
C GLU A 490 -15.26 -1.36 -16.83
N ARG A 491 -13.96 -1.21 -17.13
CA ARG A 491 -12.88 -1.95 -16.51
C ARG A 491 -11.98 -0.97 -15.80
N GLN A 492 -11.93 -1.09 -14.47
CA GLN A 492 -11.19 -0.16 -13.60
C GLN A 492 -10.03 -0.86 -12.89
N SER A 493 -8.99 -0.08 -12.60
CA SER A 493 -7.95 -0.43 -11.64
C SER A 493 -8.46 -0.22 -10.22
N ASN A 494 -7.93 -0.97 -9.27
CA ASN A 494 -8.15 -0.73 -7.84
C ASN A 494 -6.79 -0.74 -7.12
N LEU A 495 -6.78 -0.44 -5.81
CA LEU A 495 -5.56 -0.31 -5.01
C LEU A 495 -4.73 -1.61 -4.95
N ILE A 496 -5.35 -2.76 -5.20
CA ILE A 496 -4.70 -4.08 -5.15
C ILE A 496 -4.20 -4.48 -6.55
N PHE A 497 -5.00 -4.20 -7.57
CA PHE A 497 -4.78 -4.62 -8.96
C PHE A 497 -4.81 -3.42 -9.89
N GLN A 498 -3.64 -2.81 -10.07
CA GLN A 498 -3.44 -1.77 -11.09
C GLN A 498 -3.41 -2.40 -12.48
N LYS A 499 -4.25 -1.89 -13.37
CA LYS A 499 -4.37 -2.35 -14.76
C LYS A 499 -3.81 -1.29 -15.69
N LYS A 500 -2.97 -1.73 -16.62
CA LYS A 500 -2.37 -0.85 -17.63
C LYS A 500 -3.42 -0.20 -18.54
N TRP A 501 -4.51 -0.90 -18.83
CA TRP A 501 -5.59 -0.38 -19.66
C TRP A 501 -6.90 -0.37 -18.89
N ASN A 502 -7.48 0.81 -18.76
CA ASN A 502 -8.80 1.05 -18.18
C ASN A 502 -9.71 1.64 -19.25
N TRP A 503 -10.98 1.26 -19.26
CA TRP A 503 -11.93 1.77 -20.23
C TRP A 503 -13.32 1.85 -19.64
N SER A 504 -14.16 2.72 -20.18
CA SER A 504 -15.56 2.87 -19.82
C SER A 504 -16.38 3.25 -21.05
N PHE A 505 -17.54 2.62 -21.20
CA PHE A 505 -18.51 2.94 -22.23
C PHE A 505 -19.89 3.06 -21.60
N GLY A 506 -20.59 4.15 -21.87
CA GLY A 506 -21.89 4.41 -21.25
C GLY A 506 -22.90 5.10 -22.14
N LEU A 507 -24.11 5.17 -21.59
CA LEU A 507 -25.26 5.92 -22.08
C LEU A 507 -25.67 6.90 -20.97
N GLU A 508 -25.89 8.15 -21.33
CA GLU A 508 -26.38 9.19 -20.42
C GLU A 508 -27.56 9.93 -21.05
N LEU A 509 -28.64 10.07 -20.30
CA LEU A 509 -29.83 10.85 -20.65
C LEU A 509 -30.00 11.96 -19.61
N ILE A 510 -30.13 13.20 -20.09
CA ILE A 510 -30.26 14.39 -19.24
C ILE A 510 -31.50 15.16 -19.63
N ALA A 511 -32.28 15.55 -18.63
CA ALA A 511 -33.26 16.61 -18.73
C ALA A 511 -32.85 17.74 -17.78
N SER A 512 -32.52 18.90 -18.34
CA SER A 512 -31.97 20.02 -17.58
C SER A 512 -32.70 21.31 -17.89
N GLN A 513 -32.94 22.11 -16.85
CA GLN A 513 -33.42 23.48 -16.98
C GLN A 513 -32.31 24.43 -16.52
N GLU A 514 -31.72 25.15 -17.47
CA GLU A 514 -30.49 25.91 -17.26
C GLU A 514 -30.64 27.40 -17.58
N ARG A 515 -29.85 28.22 -16.90
CA ARG A 515 -29.66 29.63 -17.20
C ARG A 515 -28.16 29.93 -17.14
N GLY A 516 -27.62 30.50 -18.21
CA GLY A 516 -26.25 31.03 -18.26
C GLY A 516 -26.19 32.50 -17.81
N VAL A 517 -24.99 33.09 -17.84
CA VAL A 517 -24.79 34.50 -17.42
C VAL A 517 -25.06 35.54 -18.52
N LYS A 518 -25.29 36.81 -18.12
CA LYS A 518 -26.12 37.81 -18.83
C LYS A 518 -25.44 38.41 -20.07
N GLY A 519 -26.25 38.69 -21.09
CA GLY A 519 -25.94 39.74 -22.09
C GLY A 519 -26.43 41.11 -21.60
N THR A 520 -25.91 42.20 -22.19
CA THR A 520 -26.21 43.59 -21.82
C THR A 520 -27.67 44.03 -22.05
N GLU A 521 -28.50 43.27 -22.76
CA GLU A 521 -29.89 43.67 -23.09
C GLU A 521 -30.97 42.57 -23.01
N GLN A 522 -30.70 41.39 -22.45
CA GLN A 522 -31.76 40.38 -22.31
C GLN A 522 -31.76 39.70 -20.94
N THR A 523 -32.91 39.79 -20.27
CA THR A 523 -33.31 38.85 -19.22
C THR A 523 -33.56 37.51 -19.91
N GLU A 524 -32.53 36.67 -20.03
CA GLU A 524 -32.70 35.33 -20.58
C GLU A 524 -33.51 34.46 -19.62
N SER A 525 -34.57 33.88 -20.15
CA SER A 525 -35.39 32.88 -19.48
C SER A 525 -34.61 31.57 -19.31
N ARG A 526 -34.92 30.79 -18.28
CA ARG A 526 -34.41 29.43 -18.17
C ARG A 526 -34.74 28.62 -19.42
N GLU A 527 -33.74 28.00 -20.02
CA GLU A 527 -33.88 27.14 -21.20
C GLU A 527 -33.95 25.67 -20.79
N ILE A 528 -34.68 24.86 -21.55
CA ILE A 528 -34.80 23.43 -21.31
C ILE A 528 -33.96 22.68 -22.34
N TYR A 529 -33.14 21.75 -21.85
CA TYR A 529 -32.28 20.89 -22.63
C TYR A 529 -32.64 19.43 -22.36
N PHE A 530 -32.85 18.67 -23.42
CA PHE A 530 -32.81 17.20 -23.36
C PHE A 530 -31.58 16.71 -24.10
N ILE A 531 -30.71 15.96 -23.43
CA ILE A 531 -29.42 15.53 -23.97
C ILE A 531 -29.30 14.02 -23.86
N GLY A 532 -28.97 13.36 -24.97
CA GLY A 532 -28.50 11.98 -24.99
C GLY A 532 -27.01 11.95 -25.31
N ALA A 533 -26.22 11.22 -24.55
CA ALA A 533 -24.78 11.14 -24.70
C ALA A 533 -24.26 9.70 -24.64
N LEU A 534 -23.17 9.44 -25.36
CA LEU A 534 -22.44 8.16 -25.35
C LEU A 534 -21.03 8.35 -24.79
N PRO A 535 -20.87 8.62 -23.49
CA PRO A 535 -19.56 8.84 -22.89
C PRO A 535 -18.68 7.59 -23.01
N THR A 536 -17.47 7.78 -23.52
CA THR A 536 -16.44 6.76 -23.65
C THR A 536 -15.13 7.28 -23.08
N THR A 537 -14.48 6.48 -22.25
CA THR A 537 -13.15 6.78 -21.71
C THR A 537 -12.21 5.61 -22.01
N LEU A 538 -10.98 5.94 -22.43
CA LEU A 538 -9.87 5.00 -22.54
C LEU A 538 -8.67 5.60 -21.82
N THR A 539 -8.07 4.84 -20.92
CA THR A 539 -6.91 5.27 -20.14
C THR A 539 -5.83 4.20 -20.20
N TYR A 540 -4.61 4.63 -20.51
CA TYR A 540 -3.40 3.87 -20.29
C TYR A 540 -2.73 4.37 -19.01
N ASP A 541 -2.46 3.48 -18.07
CA ASP A 541 -1.78 3.77 -16.81
C ASP A 541 -0.49 2.94 -16.70
N GLY A 542 0.64 3.59 -16.97
CA GLY A 542 1.98 3.01 -16.81
C GLY A 542 2.73 3.58 -15.62
N SER A 543 2.04 4.19 -14.64
CA SER A 543 2.69 4.64 -13.41
C SER A 543 3.00 3.46 -12.48
N ASP A 544 3.90 3.68 -11.54
CA ASP A 544 4.27 2.71 -10.51
C ASP A 544 3.28 2.58 -9.37
N ASP A 545 2.62 3.68 -9.00
CA ASP A 545 1.62 3.71 -7.93
C ASP A 545 0.37 4.49 -8.37
N LEU A 546 -0.81 4.14 -7.87
CA LEU A 546 -2.08 4.82 -8.20
C LEU A 546 -2.23 6.19 -7.54
N LEU A 547 -1.82 6.33 -6.28
CA LEU A 547 -2.05 7.50 -5.41
C LEU A 547 -0.82 8.40 -5.27
N ASP A 548 0.38 7.85 -5.29
CA ASP A 548 1.66 8.58 -5.23
C ASP A 548 2.65 8.16 -6.32
N PRO A 549 2.33 8.41 -7.61
CA PRO A 549 3.20 8.00 -8.72
C PRO A 549 4.54 8.75 -8.69
N THR A 550 5.64 7.98 -8.75
CA THR A 550 7.01 8.51 -8.79
C THR A 550 7.68 8.34 -10.15
N ARG A 551 7.24 7.34 -10.93
CA ARG A 551 7.77 7.03 -12.27
C ARG A 551 6.67 6.64 -13.23
N GLY A 552 6.93 6.82 -14.53
CA GLY A 552 6.04 6.39 -15.60
C GLY A 552 5.11 7.51 -16.08
N PHE A 553 4.01 7.15 -16.73
CA PHE A 553 3.08 8.12 -17.31
C PHE A 553 1.66 7.57 -17.42
N ARG A 554 0.68 8.47 -17.53
CA ARG A 554 -0.73 8.16 -17.76
C ARG A 554 -1.26 8.95 -18.93
N LEU A 555 -2.07 8.31 -19.76
CA LEU A 555 -2.78 8.94 -20.88
C LEU A 555 -4.25 8.60 -20.77
N SER A 556 -5.12 9.60 -20.89
CA SER A 556 -6.57 9.40 -20.89
C SER A 556 -7.21 10.16 -22.06
N ALA A 557 -8.10 9.48 -22.78
CA ALA A 557 -8.92 10.05 -23.81
C ALA A 557 -10.39 9.86 -23.43
N ARG A 558 -11.16 10.96 -23.42
CA ARG A 558 -12.61 10.95 -23.21
C ARG A 558 -13.30 11.50 -24.45
N LEU A 559 -14.26 10.73 -24.97
CA LEU A 559 -15.09 11.10 -26.10
C LEU A 559 -16.55 10.94 -25.71
N ALA A 560 -17.34 12.00 -25.88
CA ALA A 560 -18.77 11.98 -25.63
C ALA A 560 -19.50 12.63 -26.81
N PRO A 561 -19.94 11.83 -27.81
CA PRO A 561 -20.94 12.26 -28.76
C PRO A 561 -22.25 12.55 -28.04
N GLU A 562 -22.82 13.74 -28.27
CA GLU A 562 -24.06 14.20 -27.64
C GLU A 562 -25.06 14.67 -28.70
N ALA A 563 -26.32 14.31 -28.50
CA ALA A 563 -27.48 14.82 -29.22
C ALA A 563 -28.29 15.68 -28.26
N SER A 564 -28.57 16.93 -28.63
CA SER A 564 -29.32 17.86 -27.80
C SER A 564 -30.58 18.35 -28.50
N LEU A 565 -31.65 18.45 -27.73
CA LEU A 565 -32.95 19.00 -28.12
C LEU A 565 -33.18 20.30 -27.34
N GLN A 566 -33.07 21.43 -28.05
CA GLN A 566 -33.33 22.79 -27.55
C GLN A 566 -33.77 23.63 -28.75
N SER A 567 -35.05 23.98 -28.81
CA SER A 567 -35.65 24.72 -29.94
C SER A 567 -35.26 24.14 -31.32
N GLY A 568 -35.13 22.81 -31.40
CA GLY A 568 -34.58 22.05 -32.51
C GLY A 568 -33.61 20.96 -32.05
N SER A 569 -33.21 20.04 -32.95
CA SER A 569 -32.17 19.03 -32.67
C SER A 569 -30.82 19.43 -33.25
N PHE A 570 -29.74 19.11 -32.54
CA PHE A 570 -28.37 19.27 -33.03
C PHE A 570 -27.45 18.27 -32.34
N PHE A 571 -26.30 18.03 -32.97
CA PHE A 571 -25.30 17.08 -32.50
C PHE A 571 -23.97 17.79 -32.27
N TYR A 572 -23.25 17.39 -31.23
CA TYR A 572 -21.89 17.82 -30.99
C TYR A 572 -21.09 16.70 -30.33
N VAL A 573 -19.77 16.85 -30.35
CA VAL A 573 -18.86 15.90 -29.70
C VAL A 573 -18.00 16.67 -28.72
N ARG A 574 -17.97 16.21 -27.47
CA ARG A 574 -17.00 16.65 -26.46
C ARG A 574 -15.84 15.68 -26.48
N SER A 575 -14.64 16.21 -26.64
CA SER A 575 -13.39 15.44 -26.64
C SER A 575 -12.45 16.02 -25.60
N GLN A 576 -11.81 15.17 -24.84
CA GLN A 576 -10.79 15.57 -23.85
C GLN A 576 -9.64 14.56 -23.87
N PHE A 577 -8.43 15.09 -23.81
CA PHE A 577 -7.20 14.33 -23.70
C PHE A 577 -6.42 14.84 -22.49
N ASP A 578 -6.08 13.94 -21.58
CA ASP A 578 -5.23 14.21 -20.41
C ASP A 578 -3.95 13.37 -20.55
N GLY A 579 -2.81 13.96 -20.24
CA GLY A 579 -1.54 13.26 -20.10
C GLY A 579 -0.82 13.70 -18.84
N SER A 580 -0.23 12.76 -18.11
CA SER A 580 0.70 13.04 -17.01
C SER A 580 1.94 12.17 -17.09
N ALA A 581 3.07 12.69 -16.64
CA ALA A 581 4.34 11.97 -16.60
C ALA A 581 5.08 12.29 -15.30
N TYR A 582 5.80 11.29 -14.78
CA TYR A 582 6.51 11.32 -13.51
C TYR A 582 7.94 10.86 -13.72
N TYR A 583 8.89 11.71 -13.35
CA TYR A 583 10.32 11.47 -13.53
C TYR A 583 11.03 11.55 -12.17
N PRO A 584 11.60 10.45 -11.65
CA PRO A 584 12.36 10.46 -10.41
C PRO A 584 13.73 11.08 -10.66
N ALA A 585 13.88 12.37 -10.37
CA ALA A 585 15.13 13.11 -10.55
C ALA A 585 16.19 12.73 -9.50
N SER A 586 15.75 12.26 -8.33
CA SER A 586 16.56 11.62 -7.28
C SER A 586 15.67 10.74 -6.41
N GLU A 587 16.23 10.09 -5.38
CA GLU A 587 15.46 9.30 -4.40
C GLU A 587 14.39 10.12 -3.65
N LYS A 588 14.57 11.45 -3.56
CA LYS A 588 13.68 12.36 -2.81
C LYS A 588 12.92 13.32 -3.70
N ILE A 589 13.24 13.41 -4.98
CA ILE A 589 12.70 14.42 -5.89
C ILE A 589 12.05 13.76 -7.10
N VAL A 590 10.74 14.00 -7.25
CA VAL A 590 9.97 13.61 -8.46
C VAL A 590 9.54 14.86 -9.19
N ILE A 591 9.89 14.97 -10.47
CA ILE A 591 9.35 15.99 -11.36
C ILE A 591 8.10 15.42 -12.03
N ALA A 592 6.96 16.07 -11.83
CA ALA A 592 5.68 15.63 -12.36
C ALA A 592 5.09 16.70 -13.27
N GLY A 593 4.62 16.30 -14.46
CA GLY A 593 3.99 17.20 -15.42
C GLY A 593 2.62 16.69 -15.85
N ARG A 594 1.69 17.62 -16.13
CA ARG A 594 0.37 17.34 -16.69
C ARG A 594 0.06 18.26 -17.87
N ALA A 595 -0.62 17.72 -18.86
CA ALA A 595 -1.31 18.50 -19.89
C ALA A 595 -2.76 18.01 -20.05
N ARG A 596 -3.68 18.94 -20.26
CA ARG A 596 -5.07 18.66 -20.62
C ARG A 596 -5.48 19.51 -21.81
N LEU A 597 -6.12 18.88 -22.79
CA LEU A 597 -6.71 19.51 -23.95
C LEU A 597 -8.15 19.06 -24.06
N ALA A 598 -9.09 19.99 -24.23
CA ALA A 598 -10.49 19.65 -24.46
C ALA A 598 -11.11 20.51 -25.56
N SER A 599 -12.10 19.95 -26.27
CA SER A 599 -12.77 20.58 -27.41
C SER A 599 -14.22 20.13 -27.53
N ILE A 600 -15.09 21.04 -27.98
CA ILE A 600 -16.48 20.80 -28.34
C ILE A 600 -16.72 21.19 -29.80
N THR A 601 -16.95 20.18 -30.64
CA THR A 601 -17.13 20.32 -32.10
C THR A 601 -18.58 20.03 -32.50
N GLY A 602 -19.08 20.66 -33.57
CA GLY A 602 -20.44 20.41 -34.10
C GLY A 602 -21.53 21.39 -33.68
N ALA A 603 -21.37 22.12 -32.57
CA ALA A 603 -22.34 23.14 -32.11
C ALA A 603 -21.67 24.45 -31.67
N GLY A 604 -22.34 25.59 -31.88
CA GLY A 604 -21.91 26.89 -31.38
C GLY A 604 -22.11 27.02 -29.86
N ARG A 605 -21.29 27.85 -29.19
CA ARG A 605 -21.23 27.96 -27.72
C ARG A 605 -22.61 28.24 -27.11
N ASN A 606 -23.37 29.14 -27.71
CA ASN A 606 -24.66 29.60 -27.17
C ASN A 606 -25.76 28.54 -27.27
N ARG A 607 -25.59 27.50 -28.10
CA ARG A 607 -26.52 26.35 -28.17
C ARG A 607 -26.15 25.23 -27.20
N ILE A 608 -24.91 25.22 -26.70
CA ILE A 608 -24.49 24.21 -25.74
C ILE A 608 -24.97 24.64 -24.36
N ALA A 609 -25.68 23.72 -23.69
CA ALA A 609 -26.10 23.88 -22.31
C ALA A 609 -24.92 24.39 -21.46
N PRO A 610 -25.09 25.47 -20.68
CA PRO A 610 -24.02 26.02 -19.85
C PRO A 610 -23.28 24.97 -19.00
N SER A 611 -23.98 23.97 -18.46
CA SER A 611 -23.40 22.86 -17.70
C SER A 611 -22.47 21.94 -18.50
N ARG A 612 -22.57 21.95 -19.83
CA ARG A 612 -21.78 21.10 -20.75
C ARG A 612 -20.60 21.82 -21.39
N ARG A 613 -20.44 23.12 -21.14
CA ARG A 613 -19.30 23.93 -21.60
C ARG A 613 -18.03 23.57 -20.82
N LEU A 614 -16.88 24.01 -21.35
CA LEU A 614 -15.59 23.82 -20.69
C LEU A 614 -15.28 25.04 -19.80
N TYR A 615 -14.71 24.77 -18.63
CA TYR A 615 -14.33 25.77 -17.61
C TYR A 615 -12.97 25.43 -17.02
N SER A 616 -12.22 26.43 -16.56
CA SER A 616 -10.88 26.29 -15.99
C SER A 616 -10.68 27.20 -14.77
N GLY A 617 -9.74 26.86 -13.90
CA GLY A 617 -9.47 27.47 -12.60
C GLY A 617 -9.97 26.61 -11.43
N GLY A 618 -9.18 26.53 -10.36
CA GLY A 618 -9.44 25.71 -9.17
C GLY A 618 -8.38 24.63 -8.91
N GLY A 619 -8.54 23.86 -7.83
CA GLY A 619 -7.51 22.96 -7.29
C GLY A 619 -7.15 21.74 -8.17
N GLY A 620 -8.02 21.39 -9.12
CA GLY A 620 -7.81 20.31 -10.11
C GLY A 620 -7.56 20.80 -11.54
N SER A 621 -7.26 22.09 -11.69
CA SER A 621 -7.10 22.81 -12.95
C SER A 621 -5.86 23.72 -12.83
N VAL A 622 -6.01 25.04 -12.98
CA VAL A 622 -4.95 26.03 -12.75
C VAL A 622 -5.07 26.57 -11.32
N ARG A 623 -4.20 26.11 -10.42
CA ARG A 623 -4.17 26.55 -9.02
C ARG A 623 -3.76 28.01 -8.92
N GLY A 624 -4.29 28.70 -7.92
CA GLY A 624 -4.13 30.15 -7.72
C GLY A 624 -5.28 30.97 -8.31
N PHE A 625 -6.06 30.40 -9.23
CA PHE A 625 -7.33 31.00 -9.69
C PHE A 625 -8.53 30.36 -8.99
N GLY A 626 -9.58 31.15 -8.79
CA GLY A 626 -10.85 30.65 -8.26
C GLY A 626 -11.51 29.63 -9.20
N TYR A 627 -12.37 28.79 -8.64
CA TYR A 627 -13.10 27.76 -9.38
C TYR A 627 -13.82 28.35 -10.61
N GLN A 628 -13.53 27.80 -11.79
CA GLN A 628 -14.10 28.20 -13.09
C GLN A 628 -13.85 29.67 -13.52
N ARG A 629 -12.92 30.40 -12.90
CA ARG A 629 -12.73 31.85 -13.15
C ARG A 629 -11.90 32.18 -14.40
N ILE A 630 -11.25 31.21 -15.02
CA ILE A 630 -10.41 31.42 -16.21
C ILE A 630 -11.25 31.28 -17.48
N GLY A 631 -11.11 32.26 -18.38
CA GLY A 631 -11.68 32.18 -19.73
C GLY A 631 -12.57 33.37 -20.12
N PRO A 632 -13.46 33.18 -21.12
CA PRO A 632 -14.39 34.20 -21.57
C PRO A 632 -15.36 34.59 -20.46
N ARG A 633 -15.61 35.88 -20.31
CA ARG A 633 -16.52 36.44 -19.31
C ARG A 633 -17.66 37.20 -19.95
N ASP A 634 -18.76 37.27 -19.23
CA ASP A 634 -19.92 38.07 -19.61
C ASP A 634 -19.76 39.54 -19.20
N VAL A 635 -20.81 40.34 -19.38
CA VAL A 635 -20.82 41.79 -19.06
C VAL A 635 -20.81 42.07 -17.55
N ASN A 636 -21.16 41.08 -16.71
CA ASN A 636 -21.09 41.17 -15.25
C ASN A 636 -19.78 40.62 -14.69
N ASN A 637 -18.83 40.24 -15.56
CA ASN A 637 -17.55 39.63 -15.19
C ASN A 637 -17.70 38.22 -14.59
N ASP A 638 -18.76 37.51 -14.99
CA ASP A 638 -19.00 36.11 -14.64
C ASP A 638 -18.50 35.16 -15.74
N PRO A 639 -18.13 33.91 -15.41
CA PRO A 639 -17.58 32.97 -16.39
C PRO A 639 -18.65 32.51 -17.40
N ALA A 640 -18.38 32.67 -18.70
CA ALA A 640 -19.31 32.26 -19.76
C ALA A 640 -19.06 30.81 -20.27
N GLY A 641 -17.92 30.24 -19.90
CA GLY A 641 -17.42 28.96 -20.41
C GLY A 641 -16.99 29.02 -21.87
N GLY A 642 -16.51 27.89 -22.39
CA GLY A 642 -16.00 27.80 -23.75
C GLY A 642 -16.21 26.46 -24.44
N ARG A 643 -15.66 26.39 -25.65
CA ARG A 643 -15.68 25.24 -26.55
C ARG A 643 -14.32 24.60 -26.74
N SER A 644 -13.23 25.21 -26.28
CA SER A 644 -11.96 24.51 -26.08
C SER A 644 -11.26 24.98 -24.81
N LEU A 645 -10.38 24.13 -24.31
CA LEU A 645 -9.62 24.34 -23.09
C LEU A 645 -8.23 23.74 -23.24
N VAL A 646 -7.24 24.45 -22.70
CA VAL A 646 -5.86 23.96 -22.56
C VAL A 646 -5.41 24.21 -21.14
N GLU A 647 -4.78 23.22 -20.52
CA GLU A 647 -4.19 23.32 -19.18
C GLU A 647 -2.86 22.59 -19.15
N PHE A 648 -1.91 23.13 -18.40
CA PHE A 648 -0.59 22.61 -18.15
C PHE A 648 -0.27 22.77 -16.67
N SER A 649 0.41 21.80 -16.08
CA SER A 649 0.89 21.86 -14.70
C SER A 649 2.26 21.20 -14.62
N LEU A 650 3.15 21.80 -13.83
CA LEU A 650 4.48 21.27 -13.54
C LEU A 650 4.72 21.38 -12.02
N GLU A 651 5.14 20.27 -11.42
CA GLU A 651 5.44 20.15 -9.99
C GLU A 651 6.83 19.57 -9.79
N ALA A 652 7.53 20.02 -8.75
CA ALA A 652 8.65 19.29 -8.18
C ALA A 652 8.24 18.80 -6.79
N ARG A 653 8.10 17.48 -6.63
CA ARG A 653 7.68 16.84 -5.37
C ARG A 653 8.92 16.45 -4.60
N VAL A 654 9.18 17.15 -3.49
CA VAL A 654 10.38 16.95 -2.66
C VAL A 654 9.97 16.31 -1.34
N ARG A 655 10.43 15.09 -1.08
CA ARG A 655 10.28 14.42 0.23
C ARG A 655 11.33 14.95 1.20
N LEU A 656 10.92 15.18 2.45
CA LEU A 656 11.77 15.70 3.53
C LEU A 656 12.01 14.60 4.56
N ASP A 657 13.23 14.47 5.05
CA ASP A 657 13.57 13.50 6.11
C ASP A 657 13.13 13.98 7.51
N MET A 658 12.64 15.21 7.61
CA MET A 658 12.15 15.78 8.87
C MET A 658 10.88 15.05 9.33
N PHE A 659 10.69 14.92 10.65
CA PHE A 659 9.52 14.28 11.26
C PHE A 659 9.26 12.85 10.77
N GLY A 660 10.33 12.05 10.62
CA GLY A 660 10.23 10.63 10.25
C GLY A 660 9.95 10.38 8.77
N GLY A 661 10.28 11.31 7.87
CA GLY A 661 10.16 11.10 6.41
C GLY A 661 8.76 11.30 5.81
N ASN A 662 7.76 11.59 6.65
CA ASN A 662 6.34 11.62 6.25
C ASN A 662 5.86 12.97 5.69
N PHE A 663 6.76 13.92 5.46
CA PHE A 663 6.40 15.24 4.93
C PHE A 663 7.10 15.56 3.61
N GLY A 664 6.43 16.36 2.78
CA GLY A 664 6.98 16.85 1.52
C GLY A 664 6.57 18.27 1.18
N ILE A 665 7.38 18.92 0.34
CA ILE A 665 7.13 20.24 -0.21
C ILE A 665 7.02 20.14 -1.74
N VAL A 666 6.06 20.86 -2.32
CA VAL A 666 5.73 20.78 -3.74
C VAL A 666 5.59 22.18 -4.33
N PRO A 667 6.67 22.85 -4.80
CA PRO A 667 6.53 24.01 -5.67
C PRO A 667 5.86 23.61 -6.99
N PHE A 668 4.96 24.45 -7.46
CA PHE A 668 4.24 24.21 -8.71
C PHE A 668 4.05 25.48 -9.55
N ILE A 669 3.92 25.28 -10.85
CA ILE A 669 3.45 26.27 -11.82
C ILE A 669 2.39 25.64 -12.71
N ASP A 670 1.26 26.31 -12.80
CA ASP A 670 0.12 25.90 -13.61
C ASP A 670 -0.16 26.98 -14.67
N ALA A 671 -0.63 26.57 -15.84
CA ALA A 671 -1.05 27.46 -16.91
C ALA A 671 -2.32 26.94 -17.59
N GLY A 672 -3.20 27.82 -18.05
CA GLY A 672 -4.35 27.37 -18.83
C GLY A 672 -5.25 28.50 -19.31
N ASN A 673 -6.13 28.17 -20.24
CA ASN A 673 -7.19 29.06 -20.71
C ASN A 673 -8.36 28.30 -21.34
N VAL A 674 -9.47 29.00 -21.50
CA VAL A 674 -10.70 28.54 -22.14
C VAL A 674 -11.02 29.47 -23.30
N TYR A 675 -11.53 28.91 -24.41
CA TYR A 675 -11.77 29.66 -25.64
C TYR A 675 -13.19 29.45 -26.16
N SER A 676 -13.71 30.45 -26.88
CA SER A 676 -15.06 30.36 -27.47
C SER A 676 -15.09 29.55 -28.77
N ALA A 677 -13.95 29.39 -29.44
CA ALA A 677 -13.80 28.52 -30.61
C ALA A 677 -13.61 27.05 -30.18
N SER A 678 -13.82 26.11 -31.11
CA SER A 678 -13.58 24.68 -30.86
C SER A 678 -12.10 24.29 -30.90
N LEU A 679 -11.26 25.13 -31.51
CA LEU A 679 -9.81 24.95 -31.49
C LEU A 679 -9.22 26.03 -30.58
N PRO A 680 -8.34 25.66 -29.64
CA PRO A 680 -7.65 26.64 -28.82
C PRO A 680 -6.66 27.44 -29.68
N ASP A 681 -6.57 28.75 -29.43
CA ASP A 681 -5.62 29.65 -30.09
C ASP A 681 -4.34 29.87 -29.27
N PHE A 682 -4.30 29.37 -28.02
CA PHE A 682 -3.19 29.51 -27.05
C PHE A 682 -2.91 30.95 -26.61
N ASP A 683 -3.74 31.91 -27.02
CA ASP A 683 -3.59 33.30 -26.59
C ASP A 683 -4.17 33.50 -25.18
N GLY A 684 -3.66 34.51 -24.48
CA GLY A 684 -4.20 34.95 -23.20
C GLY A 684 -4.11 33.94 -22.06
N LEU A 685 -3.16 32.99 -22.12
CA LEU A 685 -2.91 32.01 -21.05
C LEU A 685 -2.83 32.68 -19.67
N ARG A 686 -3.48 32.05 -18.70
CA ARG A 686 -3.41 32.41 -17.29
C ARG A 686 -2.42 31.51 -16.58
N TYR A 687 -1.61 32.08 -15.70
CA TYR A 687 -0.53 31.39 -15.00
C TYR A 687 -0.74 31.52 -13.50
N GLY A 688 -0.66 30.40 -12.80
CA GLY A 688 -0.67 30.34 -11.34
C GLY A 688 0.61 29.68 -10.85
N ALA A 689 1.14 30.14 -9.72
CA ALA A 689 2.28 29.51 -9.08
C ALA A 689 2.05 29.43 -7.58
N GLY A 690 2.68 28.45 -6.94
CA GLY A 690 2.48 28.23 -5.53
C GLY A 690 3.36 27.17 -4.91
N LEU A 691 3.04 26.87 -3.67
CA LEU A 691 3.72 25.90 -2.85
C LEU A 691 2.69 24.98 -2.19
N GLY A 692 2.94 23.68 -2.25
CA GLY A 692 2.18 22.66 -1.58
C GLY A 692 2.96 22.02 -0.43
N VAL A 693 2.24 21.61 0.61
CA VAL A 693 2.73 20.68 1.64
C VAL A 693 2.02 19.34 1.45
N ARG A 694 2.76 18.25 1.67
CA ARG A 694 2.26 16.87 1.62
C ARG A 694 2.52 16.21 2.97
N TYR A 695 1.53 15.48 3.47
CA TYR A 695 1.69 14.50 4.53
C TYR A 695 1.45 13.11 3.93
N TYR A 696 2.47 12.26 3.91
CA TYR A 696 2.39 10.91 3.37
C TYR A 696 1.83 9.98 4.45
N SER A 697 0.57 9.57 4.29
CA SER A 697 -0.05 8.54 5.13
C SER A 697 -0.07 7.19 4.41
N ASP A 698 -0.36 6.12 5.15
CA ASP A 698 -0.42 4.74 4.63
C ASP A 698 -1.47 4.52 3.53
N PHE A 699 -2.43 5.43 3.41
CA PHE A 699 -3.51 5.38 2.43
C PHE A 699 -3.39 6.45 1.33
N GLY A 700 -2.27 7.19 1.29
CA GLY A 700 -1.92 8.15 0.25
C GLY A 700 -1.73 9.60 0.73
N PRO A 701 -1.05 10.46 -0.06
CA PRO A 701 -0.65 11.78 0.41
C PRO A 701 -1.84 12.72 0.69
N ILE A 702 -1.88 13.35 1.86
CA ILE A 702 -2.77 14.49 2.13
C ILE A 702 -2.07 15.76 1.67
N ARG A 703 -2.72 16.56 0.82
CA ARG A 703 -2.17 17.79 0.25
C ARG A 703 -2.85 19.06 0.74
N VAL A 704 -2.01 20.07 1.00
CA VAL A 704 -2.43 21.47 1.18
C VAL A 704 -1.65 22.33 0.18
N ASP A 705 -2.33 22.88 -0.82
CA ASP A 705 -1.73 23.71 -1.86
C ASP A 705 -2.14 25.18 -1.68
N VAL A 706 -1.16 26.09 -1.69
CA VAL A 706 -1.37 27.54 -1.67
C VAL A 706 -0.85 28.13 -2.97
N GLY A 707 -1.74 28.73 -3.77
CA GLY A 707 -1.39 29.30 -5.07
C GLY A 707 -1.77 30.78 -5.19
N THR A 708 -1.04 31.51 -6.03
CA THR A 708 -1.32 32.90 -6.40
C THR A 708 -1.37 33.05 -7.94
N PRO A 709 -2.30 33.84 -8.50
CA PRO A 709 -2.33 34.11 -9.92
C PRO A 709 -1.23 35.10 -10.30
N ILE A 710 -0.41 34.77 -11.29
CA ILE A 710 0.69 35.63 -11.78
C ILE A 710 0.14 36.77 -12.65
N ASN A 711 -0.88 36.49 -13.45
CA ASN A 711 -1.53 37.47 -14.34
C ASN A 711 -3.05 37.53 -14.10
N PRO A 712 -3.48 38.04 -12.93
CA PRO A 712 -4.88 38.04 -12.50
C PRO A 712 -5.78 38.89 -13.41
N GLN A 713 -7.03 38.47 -13.55
CA GLN A 713 -8.11 39.25 -14.15
C GLN A 713 -8.87 40.02 -13.06
N PRO A 714 -9.66 41.06 -13.42
CA PRO A 714 -10.49 41.76 -12.46
C PRO A 714 -11.41 40.81 -11.67
N GLY A 715 -11.40 40.90 -10.35
CA GLY A 715 -12.21 40.03 -9.48
C GLY A 715 -11.61 38.64 -9.23
N ASP A 716 -10.35 38.40 -9.57
CA ASP A 716 -9.63 37.20 -9.12
C ASP A 716 -9.07 37.39 -7.71
N SER A 717 -9.14 36.33 -6.90
CA SER A 717 -8.54 36.30 -5.57
C SER A 717 -7.02 36.35 -5.66
N ARG A 718 -6.36 36.99 -4.67
CA ARG A 718 -4.89 37.07 -4.64
C ARG A 718 -4.22 35.76 -4.22
N VAL A 719 -4.93 34.95 -3.44
CA VAL A 719 -4.45 33.67 -2.91
C VAL A 719 -5.62 32.69 -2.94
N ALA A 720 -5.32 31.44 -3.29
CA ALA A 720 -6.24 30.32 -3.20
C ALA A 720 -5.59 29.18 -2.40
N VAL A 721 -6.39 28.52 -1.56
CA VAL A 721 -5.96 27.40 -0.73
C VAL A 721 -6.82 26.18 -1.08
N TYR A 722 -6.17 25.04 -1.26
CA TYR A 722 -6.81 23.77 -1.60
C TYR A 722 -6.35 22.68 -0.64
N VAL A 723 -7.28 21.85 -0.19
CA VAL A 723 -7.00 20.67 0.65
C VAL A 723 -7.64 19.45 -0.01
N SER A 724 -6.88 18.37 -0.18
CA SER A 724 -7.34 17.16 -0.88
C SER A 724 -6.51 15.94 -0.45
N LEU A 725 -7.03 14.74 -0.71
CA LEU A 725 -6.28 13.49 -0.67
C LEU A 725 -5.68 13.18 -2.06
N GLY A 726 -4.54 12.48 -2.09
CA GLY A 726 -3.77 12.14 -3.28
C GLY A 726 -2.92 13.28 -3.84
N GLN A 727 -2.05 12.96 -4.81
CA GLN A 727 -1.35 13.96 -5.61
C GLN A 727 -2.32 14.76 -6.51
N ALA A 728 -1.87 15.89 -7.05
CA ALA A 728 -2.72 16.76 -7.88
C ALA A 728 -3.15 16.13 -9.21
N PHE A 729 -2.31 15.22 -9.73
CA PHE A 729 -2.52 14.45 -10.94
C PHE A 729 -1.60 13.24 -11.00
#